data_AF-A0A1H4BVL8-F1
#
_entry.id   AF-A0A1H4BVL8-F1
#
_cell.length_a   1.000
_cell.length_b   1.000
_cell.length_c   1.000
_cell.angle_alpha   90.00
_cell.angle_beta   90.00
_cell.angle_gamma   90.00
#
_symmetry.space_group_name_H-M   'P 1'
#
loop_
_entity.id
_entity.type
_entity.pdbx_description
1 polymer ?
#
loop_
_entity_poly.entity_id
_entity_poly.type
_entity_poly.pdbx_seq_one_letter_code
_entity_poly.pdbx_strand_id
1 'polypeptide(L)'
;MRKYTVLRTWALSLLLSGLLYGCAEDHTDGGVRTVDLQLALNTYAASDDPNASANETAVGSAWVYIFNEHGALENPGRTAVLPGPSGSAADGSGRLNDTWRVTVGRKDIYVLLNAGHLTRGGTAVDLASYNPYSKTELETLMTDPANFTADFPAAGSAGMLMSGKLSTNVTPVASVATVPVERRYARVDLRLRRKADLTGAGVVVKSTTFENRRETAHAFAPATESTGADAVCLNSHGDIALGASTTDYTAVTSFYTLPRTGASKAACLKLAISIDGRDYTLPVYINSGALGGNTANNENLPLDITANKVYKVDVSLDRQSVTVAMDILEWNEESVNGDIQGSSLVLDSVVFVRAGRETLVPVVTKADSVYVKLSEAAVTAGYSLTDADADGVLGIETAGGNAAIPVTGPAAYPVGTQYGMTVMAGDIRRTAQLRVEGTPVLEVADKVVTFGYAGETKPYQVTSYVDLGDDAGTKIPVAWTAEFSLDEGRTWTAPKPAWLTQFTDTNTGSTVPAAFDAQLAAVTGVTTPAPREALQAAAPVSDFDLSMTRSLRNTANCYLVNASGTYTLPLVYGNAVKNGGSNPAAYTSTKSGANVLTGFVNHLGNAISDPYIYNNPGCTPADACLVWQDAEGLVRNVALTADKQSIAFEVPKATIQQGNAIVAVRDAAGAIMWSWHIWVTDYKLGGDLRPVTNFQSIEYYLMPVNLGWCDGPTTAYEGRRVSVRLTQEGSGLSRTFTLDQPGQTIVGFGSNPYYQWGRKDPMLPGVYLGTGTTAVDKSCYTDSDKTGYAFNKTGLTTNAISEYIGNPHCFNTSTTMDELYYNLWSADNTQTVANYDPIVKTVYDPSPVGYCVPQGTVFTGFSYNGASISSGGYGTQINSPYQSAGEFTAVRGFRFYCNRMNGEGVFDPNGGTVFFPATGYRSTGGRLSSYGTDGGYWSVIPVNARLGRSILFNKDRILLANNQDRYTAHSIRPILEQ
;
A
#
# COMPACT_ATOMS: atom_id res chain seq x y z
N MET A 1 -45.78 3.15 9.76
CA MET A 1 -46.56 3.84 10.81
C MET A 1 -46.46 2.97 12.06
N ARG A 2 -45.89 3.28 13.23
CA ARG A 2 -45.28 4.43 13.93
C ARG A 2 -44.02 3.85 14.64
N LYS A 3 -42.76 4.22 14.35
CA LYS A 3 -41.96 5.38 14.82
C LYS A 3 -42.07 5.66 16.34
N TYR A 4 -41.09 5.20 17.13
CA TYR A 4 -39.85 5.90 17.57
C TYR A 4 -40.07 6.85 18.76
N THR A 5 -39.86 6.35 19.98
CA THR A 5 -39.62 7.08 21.24
C THR A 5 -39.09 5.99 22.20
N VAL A 6 -37.82 5.90 22.56
CA VAL A 6 -37.17 6.62 23.68
C VAL A 6 -35.65 6.41 23.54
N LEU A 7 -34.89 7.48 23.28
CA LEU A 7 -33.46 7.63 23.62
C LEU A 7 -33.10 9.11 23.50
N ARG A 8 -33.60 9.90 24.47
CA ARG A 8 -33.26 11.31 24.68
C ARG A 8 -32.02 11.38 25.58
N THR A 9 -30.84 11.05 25.03
CA THR A 9 -29.54 11.38 25.68
C THR A 9 -28.31 11.31 24.76
N TRP A 10 -28.46 11.41 23.43
CA TRP A 10 -27.33 11.44 22.48
C TRP A 10 -27.57 12.41 21.32
N ALA A 11 -27.88 13.67 21.63
CA ALA A 11 -28.07 14.73 20.64
C ALA A 11 -27.38 16.06 21.03
N LEU A 12 -26.29 15.99 21.81
CA LEU A 12 -25.53 17.18 22.23
C LEU A 12 -24.01 17.06 22.09
N SER A 13 -23.52 16.18 21.21
CA SER A 13 -22.07 16.01 20.92
C SER A 13 -21.73 16.06 19.42
N LEU A 14 -22.64 16.53 18.57
CA LEU A 14 -22.46 16.62 17.11
C LEU A 14 -22.82 17.99 16.53
N LEU A 15 -22.84 19.03 17.39
CA LEU A 15 -23.07 20.43 17.00
C LEU A 15 -22.06 21.40 17.63
N LEU A 16 -20.88 20.90 18.01
CA LEU A 16 -19.79 21.72 18.57
C LEU A 16 -18.41 21.34 18.02
N SER A 17 -18.30 21.11 16.71
CA SER A 17 -17.01 21.02 16.00
C SER A 17 -16.98 21.84 14.69
N GLY A 18 -17.95 22.74 14.49
CA GLY A 18 -18.05 23.62 13.32
C GLY A 18 -17.63 25.07 13.56
N LEU A 19 -17.03 25.39 14.70
CA LEU A 19 -16.52 26.72 15.03
C LEU A 19 -15.12 26.53 15.61
N LEU A 20 -14.14 27.24 15.03
CA LEU A 20 -12.68 27.13 15.19
C LEU A 20 -11.97 26.35 14.06
N TYR A 21 -12.05 26.87 12.84
CA TYR A 21 -10.94 26.76 11.88
C TYR A 21 -10.47 28.19 11.61
N GLY A 22 -9.49 28.65 12.39
CA GLY A 22 -9.08 30.04 12.39
C GLY A 22 -8.20 30.40 13.57
N CYS A 23 -7.21 29.57 13.89
CA CYS A 23 -6.00 29.99 14.61
C CYS A 23 -4.85 29.19 14.01
N ALA A 24 -3.83 29.90 13.53
CA ALA A 24 -2.59 29.31 13.06
C ALA A 24 -1.97 28.43 14.17
N GLU A 25 -1.73 27.15 13.86
CA GLU A 25 -0.76 26.37 14.62
C GLU A 25 0.63 26.62 14.03
N ASP A 26 1.44 27.34 14.80
CA ASP A 26 2.90 27.34 14.67
C ASP A 26 3.41 25.91 14.89
N HIS A 27 3.83 25.25 13.82
CA HIS A 27 4.65 24.05 13.90
C HIS A 27 6.12 24.42 13.63
N THR A 28 6.85 24.70 14.70
CA THR A 28 8.30 24.59 14.75
C THR A 28 8.69 23.13 14.97
N ASP A 29 9.06 22.41 13.91
CA ASP A 29 10.38 21.78 13.71
C ASP A 29 10.31 20.70 12.62
N GLY A 30 11.18 20.82 11.61
CA GLY A 30 11.21 19.95 10.43
C GLY A 30 11.29 20.67 9.07
N GLY A 31 11.64 21.96 9.05
CA GLY A 31 12.24 22.65 7.91
C GLY A 31 11.54 22.51 6.55
N VAL A 32 10.24 22.80 6.45
CA VAL A 32 9.65 23.18 5.16
C VAL A 32 10.41 24.42 4.71
N ARG A 33 11.34 24.26 3.76
CA ARG A 33 12.09 25.39 3.22
C ARG A 33 11.07 26.33 2.60
N THR A 34 10.85 27.46 3.26
CA THR A 34 10.03 28.54 2.74
C THR A 34 10.95 29.55 2.06
N VAL A 35 10.53 30.06 0.92
CA VAL A 35 11.25 31.08 0.17
C VAL A 35 10.33 32.26 -0.08
N ASP A 36 10.90 33.45 -0.12
CA ASP A 36 10.19 34.67 -0.46
C ASP A 36 10.10 34.74 -1.99
N LEU A 37 8.89 34.55 -2.51
CA LEU A 37 8.59 34.55 -3.93
C LEU A 37 8.09 35.93 -4.34
N GLN A 38 8.83 36.60 -5.21
CA GLN A 38 8.38 37.78 -5.93
C GLN A 38 7.76 37.36 -7.28
N LEU A 39 6.73 38.06 -7.75
CA LEU A 39 6.13 37.77 -9.04
C LEU A 39 6.43 38.89 -10.03
N ALA A 40 6.84 38.49 -11.25
CA ALA A 40 6.97 39.37 -12.40
C ALA A 40 5.87 39.09 -13.42
N LEU A 41 5.49 40.09 -14.21
CA LEU A 41 4.53 39.99 -15.30
C LEU A 41 5.28 39.94 -16.62
N ASN A 42 4.97 38.99 -17.51
CA ASN A 42 5.70 38.78 -18.77
C ASN A 42 5.43 39.84 -19.85
N THR A 43 4.33 40.59 -19.78
CA THR A 43 3.81 41.32 -20.96
C THR A 43 3.60 42.82 -20.83
N TYR A 44 3.59 43.44 -19.65
CA TYR A 44 3.01 44.81 -19.56
C TYR A 44 3.76 45.84 -18.71
N ALA A 45 5.05 45.66 -18.47
CA ALA A 45 5.72 46.54 -17.52
C ALA A 45 7.09 47.07 -17.92
N ALA A 46 7.51 46.81 -19.15
CA ALA A 46 8.44 47.68 -19.83
C ALA A 46 7.79 47.95 -21.19
N SER A 47 7.47 49.23 -21.41
CA SER A 47 6.90 49.80 -22.63
C SER A 47 7.40 49.13 -23.90
N ASP A 48 6.49 48.58 -24.73
CA ASP A 48 6.56 48.49 -26.20
C ASP A 48 5.24 47.92 -26.80
N ASP A 49 4.07 48.31 -26.26
CA ASP A 49 2.76 48.06 -26.90
C ASP A 49 2.39 49.29 -27.76
N PRO A 50 2.71 49.34 -29.07
CA PRO A 50 2.49 50.53 -29.89
C PRO A 50 1.01 50.87 -30.07
N ASN A 51 0.10 49.91 -29.85
CA ASN A 51 -1.34 50.13 -29.95
C ASN A 51 -2.01 50.55 -28.62
N ALA A 52 -1.31 50.53 -27.48
CA ALA A 52 -1.90 50.84 -26.18
C ALA A 52 -1.84 52.35 -25.85
N SER A 53 -2.92 52.86 -25.27
CA SER A 53 -2.98 54.13 -24.56
C SER A 53 -2.54 53.97 -23.10
N ALA A 54 -2.22 55.08 -22.44
CA ALA A 54 -1.66 55.09 -21.08
C ALA A 54 -2.52 54.34 -20.04
N ASN A 55 -3.85 54.33 -20.20
CA ASN A 55 -4.76 53.62 -19.29
C ASN A 55 -4.84 52.10 -19.58
N GLU A 56 -4.50 51.67 -20.80
CA GLU A 56 -4.56 50.25 -21.21
C GLU A 56 -3.31 49.46 -20.80
N THR A 57 -2.24 50.17 -20.43
CA THR A 57 -1.00 49.62 -19.86
C THR A 57 -0.94 49.76 -18.34
N ALA A 58 -1.88 50.47 -17.72
CA ALA A 58 -1.86 50.75 -16.28
C ALA A 58 -2.20 49.50 -15.45
N VAL A 59 -1.43 49.25 -14.39
CA VAL A 59 -1.68 48.21 -13.40
C VAL A 59 -1.97 48.87 -12.05
N GLY A 60 -3.20 49.34 -11.87
CA GLY A 60 -3.64 50.07 -10.68
C GLY A 60 -3.94 49.18 -9.47
N SER A 61 -4.36 47.93 -9.69
CA SER A 61 -4.61 46.95 -8.63
C SER A 61 -4.25 45.54 -9.08
N ALA A 62 -3.85 44.69 -8.12
CA ALA A 62 -3.51 43.30 -8.38
C ALA A 62 -3.91 42.38 -7.22
N TRP A 63 -4.37 41.18 -7.56
CA TRP A 63 -4.65 40.09 -6.63
C TRP A 63 -3.92 38.83 -7.09
N VAL A 64 -3.30 38.14 -6.13
CA VAL A 64 -2.48 36.96 -6.35
C VAL A 64 -3.00 35.83 -5.48
N TYR A 65 -3.20 34.66 -6.09
CA TYR A 65 -3.60 33.44 -5.39
C TYR A 65 -2.59 32.35 -5.68
N ILE A 66 -1.92 31.85 -4.64
CA ILE A 66 -0.86 30.86 -4.75
C ILE A 66 -1.36 29.57 -4.13
N PHE A 67 -1.61 28.56 -4.96
CA PHE A 67 -1.99 27.24 -4.49
C PHE A 67 -0.76 26.33 -4.47
N ASN A 68 -0.65 25.54 -3.41
CA ASN A 68 0.37 24.51 -3.30
C ASN A 68 0.00 23.25 -4.10
N GLU A 69 0.90 22.26 -4.07
CA GLU A 69 0.70 20.99 -4.75
C GLU A 69 -0.54 20.20 -4.29
N HIS A 70 -1.07 20.51 -3.11
CA HIS A 70 -2.31 19.94 -2.57
C HIS A 70 -3.56 20.76 -2.93
N GLY A 71 -3.42 21.83 -3.72
CA GLY A 71 -4.52 22.72 -4.09
C GLY A 71 -4.99 23.63 -2.95
N ALA A 72 -4.24 23.75 -1.86
CA ALA A 72 -4.52 24.66 -0.75
C ALA A 72 -3.90 26.04 -1.02
N LEU A 73 -4.64 27.10 -0.71
CA LEU A 73 -4.18 28.49 -0.84
C LEU A 73 -3.10 28.78 0.24
N GLU A 74 -1.88 29.13 -0.18
CA GLU A 74 -0.75 29.41 0.73
C GLU A 74 -0.73 30.85 1.24
N ASN A 75 -1.42 31.77 0.57
CA ASN A 75 -1.49 33.19 0.95
C ASN A 75 -2.91 33.67 1.34
N PRO A 76 -3.66 32.94 2.19
CA PRO A 76 -4.99 33.37 2.61
C PRO A 76 -4.92 34.71 3.36
N GLY A 77 -5.78 35.66 3.01
CA GLY A 77 -5.80 37.01 3.58
C GLY A 77 -4.65 37.92 3.14
N ARG A 78 -3.72 37.43 2.30
CA ARG A 78 -2.63 38.21 1.67
C ARG A 78 -2.65 38.05 0.15
N THR A 79 -3.85 38.18 -0.42
CA THR A 79 -4.09 38.06 -1.86
C THR A 79 -3.99 39.40 -2.57
N ALA A 80 -4.39 40.51 -1.94
CA ALA A 80 -4.27 41.85 -2.51
C ALA A 80 -2.82 42.37 -2.46
N VAL A 81 -2.33 42.92 -3.57
CA VAL A 81 -1.03 43.58 -3.66
C VAL A 81 -1.19 45.04 -3.23
N LEU A 82 -0.37 45.48 -2.28
CA LEU A 82 -0.37 46.87 -1.86
C LEU A 82 0.24 47.77 -2.97
N PRO A 83 -0.43 48.88 -3.34
CA PRO A 83 0.12 49.79 -4.33
C PRO A 83 1.37 50.48 -3.77
N GLY A 84 2.35 50.71 -4.65
CA GLY A 84 3.56 51.47 -4.32
C GLY A 84 3.30 52.97 -4.22
N PRO A 85 4.33 53.79 -3.94
CA PRO A 85 4.20 55.26 -3.83
C PRO A 85 3.62 55.96 -5.06
N SER A 86 3.71 55.35 -6.24
CA SER A 86 3.14 55.83 -7.50
C SER A 86 1.65 55.49 -7.70
N GLY A 87 1.06 54.72 -6.79
CA GLY A 87 -0.31 54.20 -6.92
C GLY A 87 -0.46 52.96 -7.80
N SER A 88 0.63 52.45 -8.39
CA SER A 88 0.66 51.22 -9.20
C SER A 88 0.87 49.97 -8.33
N ALA A 89 0.29 48.84 -8.70
CA ALA A 89 0.51 47.53 -8.05
C ALA A 89 1.76 46.81 -8.58
N ALA A 90 2.36 47.29 -9.67
CA ALA A 90 3.64 46.82 -10.21
C ALA A 90 4.67 47.96 -10.29
N ASP A 91 5.96 47.64 -10.19
CA ASP A 91 7.05 48.57 -10.43
C ASP A 91 7.34 48.77 -11.94
N GLY A 92 8.23 49.70 -12.27
CA GLY A 92 8.60 50.01 -13.67
C GLY A 92 9.41 48.91 -14.39
N SER A 93 9.59 47.73 -13.77
CA SER A 93 10.19 46.54 -14.35
C SER A 93 9.22 45.36 -14.45
N GLY A 94 7.98 45.52 -13.96
CA GLY A 94 6.95 44.49 -14.00
C GLY A 94 6.86 43.56 -12.84
N ARG A 95 7.52 43.90 -11.74
CA ARG A 95 7.40 43.13 -10.52
C ARG A 95 6.26 43.68 -9.69
N LEU A 96 5.44 42.79 -9.16
CA LEU A 96 4.40 43.17 -8.22
C LEU A 96 5.05 43.71 -6.94
N ASN A 97 4.43 44.73 -6.36
CA ASN A 97 4.93 45.46 -5.18
C ASN A 97 4.79 44.70 -3.85
N ASP A 98 4.62 43.37 -3.90
CA ASP A 98 4.55 42.51 -2.71
C ASP A 98 5.39 41.23 -2.93
N THR A 99 5.62 40.51 -1.85
CA THR A 99 6.40 39.27 -1.85
C THR A 99 5.72 38.26 -0.93
N TRP A 100 5.58 37.03 -1.41
CA TRP A 100 4.86 35.98 -0.71
C TRP A 100 5.82 34.94 -0.19
N ARG A 101 5.75 34.69 1.11
CA ARG A 101 6.48 33.58 1.70
C ARG A 101 5.73 32.28 1.43
N VAL A 102 6.32 31.43 0.60
CA VAL A 102 5.70 30.21 0.09
C VAL A 102 6.58 29.01 0.38
N THR A 103 5.99 27.81 0.38
CA THR A 103 6.79 26.58 0.53
C THR A 103 7.50 26.25 -0.78
N VAL A 104 8.74 25.75 -0.72
CA VAL A 104 9.43 25.21 -1.90
C VAL A 104 8.65 24.02 -2.45
N GLY A 105 8.47 23.95 -3.76
CA GLY A 105 7.68 22.91 -4.42
C GLY A 105 6.80 23.45 -5.55
N ARG A 106 5.93 22.60 -6.09
CA ARG A 106 5.01 22.99 -7.16
C ARG A 106 3.99 24.01 -6.66
N LYS A 107 3.76 25.06 -7.48
CA LYS A 107 2.77 26.11 -7.27
C LYS A 107 1.91 26.28 -8.50
N ASP A 108 0.61 26.44 -8.29
CA ASP A 108 -0.32 26.98 -9.26
C ASP A 108 -0.64 28.43 -8.85
N ILE A 109 -0.15 29.39 -9.63
CA ILE A 109 -0.21 30.82 -9.34
C ILE A 109 -1.23 31.46 -10.28
N TYR A 110 -2.17 32.21 -9.69
CA TYR A 110 -3.18 32.96 -10.41
C TYR A 110 -3.00 34.44 -10.11
N VAL A 111 -2.96 35.26 -11.15
CA VAL A 111 -2.82 36.71 -11.04
C VAL A 111 -3.99 37.39 -11.73
N LEU A 112 -4.58 38.37 -11.05
CA LEU A 112 -5.70 39.15 -11.53
C LEU A 112 -5.36 40.64 -11.36
N LEU A 113 -5.39 41.40 -12.44
CA LEU A 113 -5.04 42.82 -12.45
C LEU A 113 -6.27 43.64 -12.80
N ASN A 114 -6.45 44.79 -12.16
CA ASN A 114 -7.54 45.75 -12.40
C ASN A 114 -8.91 45.06 -12.53
N ALA A 115 -9.20 44.17 -11.57
CA ALA A 115 -10.28 43.20 -11.68
C ALA A 115 -11.69 43.81 -11.80
N GLY A 116 -11.86 45.08 -11.42
CA GLY A 116 -13.17 45.73 -11.31
C GLY A 116 -14.09 44.98 -10.36
N HIS A 117 -15.37 44.94 -10.69
CA HIS A 117 -16.39 44.19 -9.97
C HIS A 117 -16.59 42.81 -10.61
N LEU A 118 -16.50 41.76 -9.78
CA LEU A 118 -16.68 40.37 -10.19
C LEU A 118 -17.85 39.72 -9.44
N THR A 119 -18.42 38.69 -10.06
CA THR A 119 -19.45 37.85 -9.47
C THR A 119 -19.03 36.37 -9.45
N ARG A 120 -19.58 35.62 -8.49
CA ARG A 120 -19.51 34.17 -8.41
C ARG A 120 -20.93 33.63 -8.33
N GLY A 121 -21.37 32.89 -9.36
CA GLY A 121 -22.76 32.42 -9.46
C GLY A 121 -23.80 33.56 -9.41
N GLY A 122 -23.44 34.74 -9.95
CA GLY A 122 -24.30 35.94 -9.95
C GLY A 122 -24.30 36.76 -8.66
N THR A 123 -23.51 36.39 -7.65
CA THR A 123 -23.34 37.18 -6.41
C THR A 123 -22.03 37.97 -6.46
N ALA A 124 -22.07 39.27 -6.13
CA ALA A 124 -20.88 40.12 -6.10
C ALA A 124 -19.82 39.59 -5.12
N VAL A 125 -18.55 39.69 -5.52
CA VAL A 125 -17.39 39.22 -4.74
C VAL A 125 -16.56 40.44 -4.32
N ASP A 126 -16.34 40.59 -3.02
CA ASP A 126 -15.36 41.54 -2.49
C ASP A 126 -13.95 40.90 -2.51
N LEU A 127 -13.15 41.26 -3.50
CA LEU A 127 -11.80 40.70 -3.67
C LEU A 127 -10.84 41.04 -2.52
N ALA A 128 -11.10 42.09 -1.73
CA ALA A 128 -10.26 42.42 -0.59
C ALA A 128 -10.38 41.39 0.56
N SER A 129 -11.53 40.72 0.67
CA SER A 129 -11.82 39.69 1.68
C SER A 129 -11.96 38.28 1.09
N TYR A 130 -11.84 38.14 -0.22
CA TYR A 130 -12.05 36.89 -0.94
C TYR A 130 -10.88 35.91 -0.79
N ASN A 131 -11.16 34.74 -0.21
CA ASN A 131 -10.23 33.61 -0.10
C ASN A 131 -10.89 32.35 -0.71
N PRO A 132 -10.54 31.98 -1.94
CA PRO A 132 -11.11 30.78 -2.57
C PRO A 132 -10.64 29.52 -1.84
N TYR A 133 -11.53 28.54 -1.67
CA TYR A 133 -11.21 27.23 -1.09
C TYR A 133 -10.57 26.27 -2.10
N SER A 134 -10.58 26.60 -3.39
CA SER A 134 -9.92 25.83 -4.45
C SER A 134 -9.65 26.66 -5.71
N LYS A 135 -8.72 26.20 -6.54
CA LYS A 135 -8.49 26.78 -7.87
C LYS A 135 -9.71 26.71 -8.79
N THR A 136 -10.49 25.62 -8.72
CA THR A 136 -11.70 25.44 -9.53
C THR A 136 -12.74 26.48 -9.19
N GLU A 137 -12.90 26.82 -7.91
CA GLU A 137 -13.79 27.90 -7.48
C GLU A 137 -13.32 29.26 -8.01
N LEU A 138 -12.03 29.56 -7.88
CA LEU A 138 -11.45 30.82 -8.37
C LEU A 138 -11.68 31.00 -9.89
N GLU A 139 -11.60 29.92 -10.66
CA GLU A 139 -11.85 29.91 -12.11
C GLU A 139 -13.33 30.13 -12.49
N THR A 140 -14.26 30.09 -11.52
CA THR A 140 -15.68 30.41 -11.76
C THR A 140 -16.02 31.90 -11.68
N LEU A 141 -15.07 32.76 -11.29
CA LEU A 141 -15.29 34.20 -11.22
C LEU A 141 -15.61 34.77 -12.61
N MET A 142 -16.63 35.63 -12.68
CA MET A 142 -17.07 36.30 -13.90
C MET A 142 -17.14 37.81 -13.69
N THR A 143 -16.99 38.60 -14.76
CA THR A 143 -17.23 40.04 -14.71
C THR A 143 -18.68 40.36 -14.37
N ASP A 144 -18.91 41.45 -13.64
CA ASP A 144 -20.26 41.91 -13.30
C ASP A 144 -20.85 42.78 -14.43
N PRO A 145 -21.85 42.30 -15.18
CA PRO A 145 -22.46 43.10 -16.24
C PRO A 145 -23.14 44.38 -15.72
N ALA A 146 -23.63 44.39 -14.47
CA ALA A 146 -24.29 45.57 -13.91
C ALA A 146 -23.32 46.74 -13.69
N ASN A 147 -22.03 46.44 -13.52
CA ASN A 147 -20.97 47.42 -13.26
C ASN A 147 -20.02 47.60 -14.46
N PHE A 148 -20.30 46.96 -15.60
CA PHE A 148 -19.44 47.01 -16.78
C PHE A 148 -19.08 48.43 -17.20
N THR A 149 -20.02 49.39 -17.14
CA THR A 149 -19.79 50.80 -17.49
C THR A 149 -18.85 51.51 -16.51
N ALA A 150 -18.85 51.13 -15.24
CA ALA A 150 -17.97 51.69 -14.21
C ALA A 150 -16.56 51.08 -14.29
N ASP A 151 -16.47 49.79 -14.59
CA ASP A 151 -15.21 49.06 -14.81
C ASP A 151 -14.69 49.20 -16.25
N PHE A 152 -15.38 49.99 -17.06
CA PHE A 152 -15.07 50.20 -18.47
C PHE A 152 -13.74 50.94 -18.62
N PRO A 153 -12.77 50.42 -19.41
CA PRO A 153 -11.45 51.04 -19.54
C PRO A 153 -11.45 52.52 -19.99
N ALA A 154 -12.47 52.94 -20.74
CA ALA A 154 -12.60 54.33 -21.18
C ALA A 154 -13.27 55.27 -20.18
N ALA A 155 -13.79 54.76 -19.05
CA ALA A 155 -14.55 55.53 -18.06
C ALA A 155 -13.70 56.08 -16.88
N GLY A 156 -12.41 55.73 -16.76
CA GLY A 156 -11.58 56.22 -15.65
C GLY A 156 -10.16 55.67 -15.56
N SER A 157 -9.45 56.03 -14.48
CA SER A 157 -8.03 55.73 -14.19
C SER A 157 -7.76 54.32 -13.63
N ALA A 158 -8.70 53.38 -13.77
CA ALA A 158 -8.69 52.09 -13.06
C ALA A 158 -7.91 50.95 -13.78
N GLY A 159 -7.53 51.14 -15.05
CA GLY A 159 -6.83 50.14 -15.86
C GLY A 159 -7.75 49.07 -16.45
N MET A 160 -7.18 48.11 -17.22
CA MET A 160 -7.93 47.01 -17.85
C MET A 160 -7.80 45.71 -17.05
N LEU A 161 -8.90 44.98 -16.89
CA LEU A 161 -8.89 43.60 -16.38
C LEU A 161 -7.92 42.74 -17.21
N MET A 162 -6.93 42.19 -16.52
CA MET A 162 -5.98 41.22 -17.06
C MET A 162 -5.89 40.02 -16.12
N SER A 163 -5.63 38.84 -16.67
CA SER A 163 -5.50 37.63 -15.86
C SER A 163 -4.42 36.70 -16.38
N GLY A 164 -3.83 35.91 -15.49
CA GLY A 164 -2.79 34.95 -15.83
C GLY A 164 -2.80 33.72 -14.93
N LYS A 165 -2.29 32.61 -15.47
CA LYS A 165 -2.08 31.36 -14.75
C LYS A 165 -0.67 30.85 -14.99
N LEU A 166 0.01 30.39 -13.95
CA LEU A 166 1.32 29.76 -14.04
C LEU A 166 1.39 28.55 -13.13
N SER A 167 1.64 27.38 -13.71
CA SER A 167 2.10 26.22 -12.94
C SER A 167 3.62 26.15 -13.00
N THR A 168 4.29 26.29 -11.87
CA THR A 168 5.76 26.30 -11.80
C THR A 168 6.27 25.63 -10.53
N ASN A 169 7.54 25.23 -10.51
CA ASN A 169 8.21 24.74 -9.31
C ASN A 169 9.04 25.88 -8.71
N VAL A 170 8.70 26.26 -7.48
CA VAL A 170 9.48 27.23 -6.69
C VAL A 170 10.61 26.47 -5.99
N THR A 171 11.85 26.84 -6.26
CA THR A 171 13.06 26.21 -5.69
C THR A 171 13.66 27.07 -4.57
N PRO A 172 14.59 26.54 -3.74
CA PRO A 172 15.22 27.33 -2.67
C PRO A 172 16.05 28.54 -3.15
N VAL A 173 16.36 28.64 -4.44
CA VAL A 173 17.10 29.75 -5.07
C VAL A 173 16.20 30.61 -5.98
N ALA A 174 14.97 30.18 -6.25
CA ALA A 174 14.04 30.92 -7.08
C ALA A 174 13.38 32.02 -6.25
N SER A 175 13.82 33.27 -6.46
CA SER A 175 13.25 34.44 -5.80
C SER A 175 12.20 35.17 -6.66
N VAL A 176 12.07 34.80 -7.94
CA VAL A 176 11.14 35.45 -8.88
C VAL A 176 10.47 34.40 -9.78
N ALA A 177 9.15 34.47 -9.97
CA ALA A 177 8.42 33.74 -11.01
C ALA A 177 7.68 34.71 -11.95
N THR A 178 7.79 34.48 -13.26
CA THR A 178 7.15 35.34 -14.28
C THR A 178 5.83 34.73 -14.74
N VAL A 179 4.72 35.41 -14.46
CA VAL A 179 3.36 34.93 -14.78
C VAL A 179 2.91 35.49 -16.13
N PRO A 180 2.41 34.64 -17.06
CA PRO A 180 1.81 35.09 -18.29
C PRO A 180 0.46 35.75 -18.03
N VAL A 181 0.33 37.05 -18.33
CA VAL A 181 -0.93 37.80 -18.18
C VAL A 181 -1.41 38.34 -19.52
N GLU A 182 -2.72 38.32 -19.74
CA GLU A 182 -3.37 38.85 -20.94
C GLU A 182 -4.58 39.71 -20.58
N ARG A 183 -4.86 40.74 -21.38
CA ARG A 183 -6.08 41.55 -21.27
C ARG A 183 -7.30 40.68 -21.55
N ARG A 184 -8.34 40.80 -20.72
CA ARG A 184 -9.62 40.10 -20.96
C ARG A 184 -10.52 40.80 -21.96
N TYR A 185 -10.26 42.07 -22.27
CA TYR A 185 -10.99 42.83 -23.28
C TYR A 185 -10.35 42.71 -24.66
N ALA A 186 -11.18 42.91 -25.68
CA ALA A 186 -10.78 43.30 -27.02
C ALA A 186 -11.12 44.77 -27.26
N ARG A 187 -10.35 45.45 -28.12
CA ARG A 187 -10.66 46.82 -28.56
C ARG A 187 -11.05 46.83 -30.02
N VAL A 188 -12.07 47.60 -30.38
CA VAL A 188 -12.53 47.81 -31.74
C VAL A 188 -12.36 49.29 -32.08
N ASP A 189 -11.43 49.61 -32.99
CA ASP A 189 -11.13 50.97 -33.43
C ASP A 189 -11.87 51.26 -34.74
N LEU A 190 -12.82 52.20 -34.72
CA LEU A 190 -13.60 52.59 -35.89
C LEU A 190 -13.00 53.84 -36.53
N ARG A 191 -12.65 53.74 -37.81
CA ARG A 191 -12.19 54.86 -38.62
C ARG A 191 -12.94 54.92 -39.94
N LEU A 192 -13.22 56.14 -40.40
CA LEU A 192 -14.02 56.39 -41.60
C LEU A 192 -13.25 57.25 -42.60
N ARG A 193 -13.43 56.99 -43.88
CA ARG A 193 -13.00 57.89 -44.97
C ARG A 193 -14.10 58.10 -45.99
N ARG A 194 -13.99 59.18 -46.76
CA ARG A 194 -14.87 59.50 -47.88
C ARG A 194 -14.33 58.85 -49.15
N LYS A 195 -15.20 58.32 -50.01
CA LYS A 195 -14.83 57.99 -51.39
C LYS A 195 -15.01 59.21 -52.30
N ALA A 196 -14.47 59.10 -53.52
CA ALA A 196 -14.38 60.20 -54.49
C ALA A 196 -15.72 60.88 -54.80
N ASP A 197 -16.84 60.16 -54.71
CA ASP A 197 -18.19 60.68 -54.98
C ASP A 197 -18.74 61.58 -53.85
N LEU A 198 -18.12 61.60 -52.67
CA LEU A 198 -18.41 62.49 -51.55
C LEU A 198 -17.42 63.67 -51.43
N THR A 199 -16.59 63.89 -52.45
CA THR A 199 -15.68 65.05 -52.51
C THR A 199 -16.48 66.36 -52.42
N GLY A 200 -16.14 67.21 -51.45
CA GLY A 200 -16.83 68.49 -51.20
C GLY A 200 -18.07 68.44 -50.31
N ALA A 201 -18.59 67.24 -49.95
CA ALA A 201 -19.74 67.11 -49.05
C ALA A 201 -19.34 67.34 -47.57
N GLY A 202 -20.24 67.90 -46.75
CA GLY A 202 -20.07 67.95 -45.30
C GLY A 202 -20.55 66.64 -44.66
N VAL A 203 -19.63 65.75 -44.27
CA VAL A 203 -19.98 64.48 -43.60
C VAL A 203 -19.64 64.54 -42.12
N VAL A 204 -20.63 64.32 -41.27
CA VAL A 204 -20.53 64.36 -39.81
C VAL A 204 -21.06 63.04 -39.22
N VAL A 205 -20.28 62.38 -38.37
CA VAL A 205 -20.76 61.26 -37.56
C VAL A 205 -21.28 61.83 -36.24
N LYS A 206 -22.58 61.67 -35.97
CA LYS A 206 -23.27 62.23 -34.80
C LYS A 206 -23.21 61.30 -33.58
N SER A 207 -23.31 59.99 -33.82
CA SER A 207 -23.19 58.98 -32.77
C SER A 207 -22.90 57.60 -33.37
N THR A 208 -22.38 56.70 -32.53
CA THR A 208 -22.14 55.30 -32.90
C THR A 208 -22.64 54.39 -31.79
N THR A 209 -23.49 53.43 -32.14
CA THR A 209 -24.02 52.40 -31.22
C THR A 209 -23.39 51.06 -31.54
N PHE A 210 -22.72 50.42 -30.57
CA PHE A 210 -22.24 49.05 -30.70
C PHE A 210 -23.34 48.08 -30.23
N GLU A 211 -24.05 47.51 -31.20
CA GLU A 211 -25.04 46.44 -31.01
C GLU A 211 -24.33 45.08 -31.03
N ASN A 212 -24.84 44.13 -30.23
CA ASN A 212 -24.30 42.77 -30.06
C ASN A 212 -22.89 42.70 -29.44
N ARG A 213 -22.65 43.53 -28.42
CA ARG A 213 -21.44 43.54 -27.60
C ARG A 213 -21.50 42.49 -26.48
N ARG A 214 -20.36 42.00 -25.97
CA ARG A 214 -20.32 41.19 -24.73
C ARG A 214 -19.83 41.99 -23.53
N GLU A 215 -20.54 41.82 -22.42
CA GLU A 215 -20.26 42.48 -21.12
C GLU A 215 -19.98 41.48 -19.98
N THR A 216 -20.00 40.18 -20.29
CA THR A 216 -19.66 39.11 -19.34
C THR A 216 -18.55 38.22 -19.88
N ALA A 217 -17.56 37.92 -19.05
CA ALA A 217 -16.51 36.94 -19.34
C ALA A 217 -16.04 36.26 -18.05
N HIS A 218 -15.36 35.13 -18.19
CA HIS A 218 -14.62 34.58 -17.07
C HIS A 218 -13.42 35.48 -16.76
N ALA A 219 -13.20 35.74 -15.46
CA ALA A 219 -12.04 36.49 -14.98
C ALA A 219 -10.74 35.81 -15.41
N PHE A 220 -10.73 34.46 -15.45
CA PHE A 220 -9.65 33.65 -16.01
C PHE A 220 -10.13 32.84 -17.22
N ALA A 221 -9.43 32.91 -18.34
CA ALA A 221 -9.82 32.23 -19.58
C ALA A 221 -10.03 30.71 -19.41
N PRO A 222 -11.17 30.14 -19.83
CA PRO A 222 -11.35 28.70 -20.01
C PRO A 222 -10.86 28.23 -21.39
N ALA A 223 -10.76 26.92 -21.60
CA ALA A 223 -10.36 26.33 -22.89
C ALA A 223 -11.34 26.63 -24.04
N THR A 224 -12.63 26.81 -23.72
CA THR A 224 -13.64 27.32 -24.65
C THR A 224 -14.50 28.30 -23.88
N GLU A 225 -14.52 29.55 -24.34
CA GLU A 225 -15.28 30.62 -23.71
C GLU A 225 -16.60 30.80 -24.46
N SER A 226 -17.72 30.85 -23.73
CA SER A 226 -19.04 31.22 -24.24
C SER A 226 -19.82 31.85 -23.09
N THR A 227 -19.95 33.17 -23.10
CA THR A 227 -20.41 33.91 -21.93
C THR A 227 -21.51 34.91 -22.28
N GLY A 228 -22.64 34.79 -21.56
CA GLY A 228 -23.68 35.81 -21.43
C GLY A 228 -24.62 36.03 -22.61
N ALA A 229 -25.32 37.17 -22.57
CA ALA A 229 -26.18 37.70 -23.64
C ALA A 229 -25.49 38.86 -24.36
N ASP A 230 -25.93 39.14 -25.59
CA ASP A 230 -25.47 40.30 -26.37
C ASP A 230 -26.09 41.59 -25.79
N ALA A 231 -25.29 42.64 -25.66
CA ALA A 231 -25.65 43.94 -25.11
C ALA A 231 -25.56 45.05 -26.17
N VAL A 232 -26.11 46.23 -25.86
CA VAL A 232 -26.12 47.41 -26.74
C VAL A 232 -25.47 48.59 -26.02
N CYS A 233 -24.42 49.15 -26.60
CA CYS A 233 -23.70 50.28 -26.03
C CYS A 233 -23.71 51.48 -26.99
N LEU A 234 -24.33 52.57 -26.56
CA LEU A 234 -24.19 53.85 -27.25
C LEU A 234 -22.90 54.53 -26.79
N ASN A 235 -22.02 54.92 -27.71
CA ASN A 235 -20.94 55.84 -27.38
C ASN A 235 -21.32 57.28 -27.75
N SER A 236 -21.40 58.15 -26.75
CA SER A 236 -21.67 59.58 -26.91
C SER A 236 -20.37 60.31 -27.25
N HIS A 237 -19.94 60.22 -28.50
CA HIS A 237 -18.96 61.15 -29.04
C HIS A 237 -19.69 62.40 -29.55
N GLY A 238 -19.08 63.59 -29.45
CA GLY A 238 -19.61 64.79 -30.11
C GLY A 238 -19.65 64.64 -31.63
N ASP A 239 -20.14 65.64 -32.36
CA ASP A 239 -20.14 65.64 -33.83
C ASP A 239 -18.70 65.53 -34.37
N ILE A 240 -18.40 64.45 -35.10
CA ILE A 240 -17.09 64.22 -35.73
C ILE A 240 -17.20 64.50 -37.22
N ALA A 241 -16.62 65.62 -37.67
CA ALA A 241 -16.51 65.92 -39.09
C ALA A 241 -15.41 65.07 -39.74
N LEU A 242 -15.76 64.32 -40.77
CA LEU A 242 -14.80 63.54 -41.57
C LEU A 242 -13.85 64.47 -42.32
N GLY A 243 -12.56 64.13 -42.39
CA GLY A 243 -11.57 64.89 -43.16
C GLY A 243 -11.90 64.96 -44.66
N ALA A 244 -11.36 65.97 -45.35
CA ALA A 244 -11.58 66.15 -46.78
C ALA A 244 -10.81 65.14 -47.66
N SER A 245 -9.85 64.40 -47.09
CA SER A 245 -9.05 63.38 -47.77
C SER A 245 -9.90 62.19 -48.19
N THR A 246 -9.63 61.67 -49.39
CA THR A 246 -10.24 60.43 -49.90
C THR A 246 -9.37 59.20 -49.69
N THR A 247 -8.12 59.39 -49.24
CA THR A 247 -7.16 58.31 -48.97
C THR A 247 -7.06 58.03 -47.48
N ASP A 248 -7.06 59.08 -46.66
CA ASP A 248 -6.77 58.99 -45.23
C ASP A 248 -8.04 58.74 -44.42
N TYR A 249 -7.92 57.92 -43.39
CA TYR A 249 -9.01 57.62 -42.47
C TYR A 249 -9.03 58.61 -41.31
N THR A 250 -10.23 59.10 -40.99
CA THR A 250 -10.52 59.88 -39.78
C THR A 250 -10.96 58.92 -38.68
N ALA A 251 -10.28 58.96 -37.53
CA ALA A 251 -10.70 58.20 -36.36
C ALA A 251 -12.06 58.71 -35.84
N VAL A 252 -12.97 57.78 -35.55
CA VAL A 252 -14.31 58.12 -35.05
C VAL A 252 -14.39 57.77 -33.56
N THR A 253 -14.20 56.51 -33.21
CA THR A 253 -14.28 56.06 -31.82
C THR A 253 -13.66 54.68 -31.65
N SER A 254 -13.30 54.34 -30.42
CA SER A 254 -12.97 52.98 -30.02
C SER A 254 -14.03 52.40 -29.10
N PHE A 255 -14.24 51.09 -29.16
CA PHE A 255 -15.09 50.33 -28.24
C PHE A 255 -14.28 49.24 -27.55
N TYR A 256 -14.64 48.91 -26.32
CA TYR A 256 -14.15 47.72 -25.65
C TYR A 256 -15.29 46.73 -25.48
N THR A 257 -14.98 45.46 -25.70
CA THR A 257 -15.90 44.33 -25.51
C THR A 257 -15.15 43.19 -24.86
N LEU A 258 -15.88 42.35 -24.14
CA LEU A 258 -15.38 41.06 -23.71
C LEU A 258 -15.48 40.03 -24.85
N PRO A 259 -14.86 38.84 -24.72
CA PRO A 259 -14.78 37.87 -25.80
C PRO A 259 -16.17 37.45 -26.28
N ARG A 260 -16.35 37.44 -27.59
CA ARG A 260 -17.58 37.07 -28.30
C ARG A 260 -17.27 36.00 -29.33
N THR A 261 -17.51 34.75 -28.99
CA THR A 261 -17.19 33.57 -29.79
C THR A 261 -18.45 32.80 -30.16
N GLY A 262 -18.46 32.17 -31.35
CA GLY A 262 -19.52 31.26 -31.78
C GLY A 262 -20.89 31.88 -32.02
N ALA A 263 -20.96 33.20 -32.24
CA ALA A 263 -22.23 33.89 -32.47
C ALA A 263 -22.78 33.65 -33.89
N SER A 264 -24.10 33.53 -34.03
CA SER A 264 -24.77 33.28 -35.32
C SER A 264 -24.84 34.50 -36.24
N LYS A 265 -24.56 35.70 -35.72
CA LYS A 265 -24.64 37.00 -36.41
C LYS A 265 -23.45 37.88 -36.04
N ALA A 266 -22.96 38.66 -36.99
CA ALA A 266 -21.88 39.62 -36.79
C ALA A 266 -22.26 40.68 -35.74
N ALA A 267 -21.27 41.16 -34.98
CA ALA A 267 -21.47 42.32 -34.13
C ALA A 267 -21.58 43.58 -34.99
N CYS A 268 -22.32 44.60 -34.56
CA CYS A 268 -22.71 45.72 -35.43
C CYS A 268 -22.39 47.08 -34.79
N LEU A 269 -21.58 47.87 -35.48
CA LEU A 269 -21.40 49.29 -35.20
C LEU A 269 -22.43 50.06 -36.04
N LYS A 270 -23.42 50.65 -35.40
CA LYS A 270 -24.51 51.37 -36.06
C LYS A 270 -24.27 52.87 -35.94
N LEU A 271 -23.96 53.49 -37.07
CA LEU A 271 -23.57 54.90 -37.14
C LEU A 271 -24.78 55.77 -37.49
N ALA A 272 -24.95 56.87 -36.77
CA ALA A 272 -25.81 57.98 -37.18
C ALA A 272 -24.94 59.04 -37.87
N ILE A 273 -25.13 59.23 -39.18
CA ILE A 273 -24.31 60.14 -39.99
C ILE A 273 -25.16 61.21 -40.65
N SER A 274 -24.62 62.41 -40.81
CA SER A 274 -25.21 63.51 -41.58
C SER A 274 -24.35 63.80 -42.79
N ILE A 275 -24.94 63.82 -43.99
CA ILE A 275 -24.27 64.19 -45.24
C ILE A 275 -25.01 65.41 -45.79
N ASP A 276 -24.31 66.55 -45.89
CA ASP A 276 -24.85 67.84 -46.34
C ASP A 276 -26.14 68.25 -45.60
N GLY A 277 -26.21 67.95 -44.30
CA GLY A 277 -27.35 68.28 -43.42
C GLY A 277 -28.51 67.28 -43.45
N ARG A 278 -28.41 66.16 -44.17
CA ARG A 278 -29.39 65.06 -44.15
C ARG A 278 -28.88 63.86 -43.36
N ASP A 279 -29.71 63.36 -42.45
CA ASP A 279 -29.33 62.28 -41.53
C ASP A 279 -29.64 60.88 -42.08
N TYR A 280 -28.74 59.93 -41.79
CA TYR A 280 -28.78 58.51 -42.18
C TYR A 280 -28.35 57.62 -41.02
N THR A 281 -28.76 56.35 -41.07
CA THR A 281 -28.30 55.30 -40.16
C THR A 281 -27.65 54.18 -40.95
N LEU A 282 -26.43 53.79 -40.57
CA LEU A 282 -25.60 52.86 -41.32
C LEU A 282 -25.07 51.73 -40.42
N PRO A 283 -25.41 50.46 -40.70
CA PRO A 283 -24.80 49.33 -40.01
C PRO A 283 -23.42 49.02 -40.59
N VAL A 284 -22.43 48.84 -39.71
CA VAL A 284 -21.06 48.39 -40.02
C VAL A 284 -20.83 47.10 -39.23
N TYR A 285 -20.81 45.98 -39.94
CA TYR A 285 -20.70 44.65 -39.34
C TYR A 285 -19.23 44.25 -39.15
N ILE A 286 -18.90 43.80 -37.94
CA ILE A 286 -17.64 43.13 -37.60
C ILE A 286 -17.73 41.70 -38.14
N ASN A 287 -17.24 41.50 -39.36
CA ASN A 287 -17.52 40.31 -40.14
C ASN A 287 -16.26 39.73 -40.77
N SER A 288 -16.22 38.40 -40.88
CA SER A 288 -15.05 37.67 -41.38
C SER A 288 -14.77 37.93 -42.86
N GLY A 289 -15.79 38.35 -43.63
CA GLY A 289 -15.65 38.75 -45.03
C GLY A 289 -14.89 40.07 -45.24
N ALA A 290 -14.63 40.84 -44.18
CA ALA A 290 -13.85 42.08 -44.23
C ALA A 290 -12.35 41.88 -43.93
N LEU A 291 -11.92 40.65 -43.59
CA LEU A 291 -10.53 40.37 -43.21
C LEU A 291 -9.63 40.11 -44.41
N GLY A 292 -8.32 40.33 -44.21
CA GLY A 292 -7.27 39.94 -45.17
C GLY A 292 -7.34 40.72 -46.47
N GLY A 293 -7.56 42.03 -46.39
CA GLY A 293 -7.70 42.96 -47.52
C GLY A 293 -9.00 42.85 -48.31
N ASN A 294 -9.95 42.05 -47.85
CA ASN A 294 -11.30 42.00 -48.43
C ASN A 294 -12.14 43.16 -47.91
N THR A 295 -13.19 43.53 -48.66
CA THR A 295 -14.14 44.55 -48.21
C THR A 295 -15.57 44.02 -48.26
N ALA A 296 -16.12 43.65 -47.12
CA ALA A 296 -17.50 43.16 -47.03
C ALA A 296 -18.19 43.76 -45.81
N ASN A 297 -19.49 44.01 -45.94
CA ASN A 297 -20.33 44.46 -44.83
C ASN A 297 -21.53 43.51 -44.71
N ASN A 298 -21.33 42.33 -44.10
CA ASN A 298 -22.32 41.25 -44.10
C ASN A 298 -22.59 40.72 -42.70
N GLU A 299 -23.83 40.85 -42.24
CA GLU A 299 -24.29 40.39 -40.94
C GLU A 299 -24.18 38.86 -40.75
N ASN A 300 -24.27 38.09 -41.84
CA ASN A 300 -24.29 36.62 -41.81
C ASN A 300 -22.90 35.98 -41.83
N LEU A 301 -21.85 36.78 -41.80
CA LEU A 301 -20.46 36.31 -41.75
C LEU A 301 -19.85 36.71 -40.39
N PRO A 302 -20.33 36.17 -39.27
CA PRO A 302 -19.84 36.56 -37.96
C PRO A 302 -18.33 36.37 -37.86
N LEU A 303 -17.68 37.32 -37.19
CA LEU A 303 -16.30 37.19 -36.76
C LEU A 303 -16.25 37.07 -35.25
N ASP A 304 -15.54 36.07 -34.77
CA ASP A 304 -15.27 35.91 -33.34
C ASP A 304 -14.35 37.04 -32.86
N ILE A 305 -14.75 37.67 -31.75
CA ILE A 305 -13.97 38.69 -31.06
C ILE A 305 -13.28 38.03 -29.88
N THR A 306 -11.96 37.90 -29.92
CA THR A 306 -11.17 37.24 -28.86
C THR A 306 -10.48 38.26 -27.96
N ALA A 307 -10.20 37.87 -26.71
CA ALA A 307 -9.50 38.69 -25.74
C ALA A 307 -8.11 39.11 -26.24
N ASN A 308 -7.59 40.23 -25.71
CA ASN A 308 -6.24 40.74 -25.97
C ASN A 308 -5.94 41.08 -27.44
N LYS A 309 -6.97 41.39 -28.24
CA LYS A 309 -6.85 41.79 -29.65
C LYS A 309 -7.40 43.19 -29.93
N VAL A 310 -6.78 43.87 -30.90
CA VAL A 310 -7.26 45.13 -31.46
C VAL A 310 -7.83 44.90 -32.86
N TYR A 311 -9.10 45.20 -33.04
CA TYR A 311 -9.82 45.11 -34.30
C TYR A 311 -9.86 46.50 -34.94
N LYS A 312 -9.09 46.71 -36.00
CA LYS A 312 -9.14 47.95 -36.78
C LYS A 312 -10.27 47.82 -37.79
N VAL A 313 -11.26 48.71 -37.73
CA VAL A 313 -12.45 48.70 -38.60
C VAL A 313 -12.44 49.95 -39.45
N ASP A 314 -12.07 49.76 -40.72
CA ASP A 314 -11.87 50.84 -41.66
C ASP A 314 -13.03 50.89 -42.66
N VAL A 315 -13.80 51.97 -42.56
CA VAL A 315 -15.06 52.15 -43.28
C VAL A 315 -14.88 53.19 -44.38
N SER A 316 -15.07 52.79 -45.62
CA SER A 316 -15.10 53.73 -46.74
C SER A 316 -16.54 54.01 -47.15
N LEU A 317 -16.94 55.28 -47.03
CA LEU A 317 -18.29 55.75 -47.29
C LEU A 317 -18.41 56.31 -48.70
N ASP A 318 -19.45 55.91 -49.43
CA ASP A 318 -19.92 56.55 -50.65
C ASP A 318 -21.41 56.94 -50.50
N ARG A 319 -21.99 57.64 -51.49
CA ARG A 319 -23.37 58.13 -51.40
C ARG A 319 -24.44 57.03 -51.33
N GLN A 320 -24.12 55.79 -51.70
CA GLN A 320 -25.11 54.72 -51.90
C GLN A 320 -24.79 53.42 -51.13
N SER A 321 -23.59 53.28 -50.60
CA SER A 321 -23.04 52.03 -50.08
C SER A 321 -21.94 52.31 -49.05
N VAL A 322 -21.59 51.24 -48.32
CA VAL A 322 -20.48 51.24 -47.39
C VAL A 322 -19.65 49.98 -47.60
N THR A 323 -18.34 50.15 -47.64
CA THR A 323 -17.39 49.03 -47.65
C THR A 323 -16.59 49.03 -46.37
N VAL A 324 -16.51 47.88 -45.73
CA VAL A 324 -15.80 47.68 -44.45
C VAL A 324 -14.61 46.78 -44.70
N ALA A 325 -13.43 47.23 -44.31
CA ALA A 325 -12.19 46.45 -44.25
C ALA A 325 -11.78 46.30 -42.78
N MET A 326 -11.14 45.18 -42.45
CA MET A 326 -10.78 44.86 -41.08
C MET A 326 -9.43 44.19 -40.95
N ASP A 327 -8.73 44.54 -39.86
CA ASP A 327 -7.51 43.88 -39.41
C ASP A 327 -7.62 43.52 -37.93
N ILE A 328 -6.98 42.43 -37.54
CA ILE A 328 -6.88 41.97 -36.16
C ILE A 328 -5.42 41.99 -35.77
N LEU A 329 -5.07 42.82 -34.80
CA LEU A 329 -3.72 42.97 -34.30
C LEU A 329 -3.62 42.47 -32.87
N GLU A 330 -2.46 41.91 -32.51
CA GLU A 330 -2.03 41.89 -31.11
C GLU A 330 -1.69 43.31 -30.65
N TRP A 331 -1.76 43.55 -29.34
CA TRP A 331 -1.46 44.88 -28.79
C TRP A 331 0.00 45.32 -29.00
N ASN A 332 0.91 44.35 -29.10
CA ASN A 332 2.34 44.54 -29.34
C ASN A 332 2.73 44.51 -30.83
N GLU A 333 1.78 44.32 -31.75
CA GLU A 333 2.04 44.35 -33.20
C GLU A 333 2.06 45.79 -33.72
N GLU A 334 3.14 46.22 -34.36
CA GLU A 334 3.22 47.53 -35.01
C GLU A 334 2.80 47.43 -36.49
N SER A 335 1.98 48.39 -36.93
CA SER A 335 1.71 48.61 -38.35
C SER A 335 2.91 49.28 -39.02
N VAL A 336 3.45 48.73 -40.11
CA VAL A 336 4.51 49.39 -40.89
C VAL A 336 3.90 50.02 -42.15
N ASN A 337 4.18 51.32 -42.39
CA ASN A 337 3.82 52.10 -43.60
C ASN A 337 2.33 52.37 -43.91
N GLY A 338 1.44 52.34 -42.92
CA GLY A 338 0.18 53.10 -42.96
C GLY A 338 -0.90 52.68 -43.97
N ASP A 339 -0.76 51.57 -44.70
CA ASP A 339 -1.82 50.99 -45.54
C ASP A 339 -1.74 49.46 -45.49
N ILE A 340 -2.88 48.78 -45.26
CA ILE A 340 -2.95 47.33 -44.97
C ILE A 340 -3.90 46.66 -45.97
N GLN A 341 -3.55 46.73 -47.27
CA GLN A 341 -4.22 45.90 -48.28
C GLN A 341 -3.45 44.60 -48.51
N GLY A 342 -3.81 43.53 -47.78
CA GLY A 342 -4.02 42.24 -48.46
C GLY A 342 -3.12 41.04 -48.16
N SER A 343 -2.25 41.03 -47.14
CA SER A 343 -1.62 39.76 -46.74
C SER A 343 -2.52 39.00 -45.73
N SER A 344 -2.73 37.71 -45.94
CA SER A 344 -3.25 36.78 -44.91
C SER A 344 -2.19 35.71 -44.73
N LEU A 345 -1.85 35.29 -43.51
CA LEU A 345 -0.86 34.24 -43.25
C LEU A 345 -1.42 33.20 -42.28
N VAL A 346 -1.81 32.03 -42.79
CA VAL A 346 -2.30 30.91 -41.97
C VAL A 346 -1.18 29.90 -41.76
N LEU A 347 -0.77 29.73 -40.51
CA LEU A 347 0.26 28.81 -40.04
C LEU A 347 -0.14 28.32 -38.64
N ASP A 348 0.01 27.02 -38.39
CA ASP A 348 -0.26 26.43 -37.07
C ASP A 348 0.70 27.01 -36.01
N SER A 349 0.19 27.23 -34.80
CA SER A 349 1.00 27.73 -33.68
C SER A 349 2.07 26.73 -33.24
N VAL A 350 1.85 25.43 -33.51
CA VAL A 350 2.82 24.35 -33.32
C VAL A 350 2.87 23.49 -34.58
N VAL A 351 4.08 23.25 -35.08
CA VAL A 351 4.36 22.50 -36.30
C VAL A 351 5.15 21.25 -35.95
N PHE A 352 4.59 20.09 -36.32
CA PHE A 352 5.24 18.79 -36.13
C PHE A 352 6.13 18.45 -37.32
N VAL A 353 7.36 18.05 -37.06
CA VAL A 353 8.34 17.65 -38.09
C VAL A 353 8.92 16.28 -37.78
N ARG A 354 9.42 15.61 -38.81
CA ARG A 354 10.07 14.30 -38.70
C ARG A 354 11.55 14.46 -38.37
N ALA A 355 12.07 13.57 -37.54
CA ALA A 355 13.49 13.51 -37.21
C ALA A 355 14.31 13.13 -38.44
N GLY A 356 15.31 13.93 -38.79
CA GLY A 356 16.25 13.65 -39.89
C GLY A 356 15.63 13.52 -41.27
N ARG A 357 14.34 13.86 -41.44
CA ARG A 357 13.62 13.83 -42.70
C ARG A 357 12.86 15.14 -42.91
N GLU A 358 12.78 15.56 -44.17
CA GLU A 358 12.03 16.74 -44.56
C GLU A 358 10.53 16.54 -44.30
N THR A 359 9.92 17.56 -43.71
CA THR A 359 8.48 17.69 -43.51
C THR A 359 8.01 18.96 -44.19
N LEU A 360 7.02 18.82 -45.07
CA LEU A 360 6.42 19.94 -45.79
C LEU A 360 5.32 20.58 -44.96
N VAL A 361 5.59 21.76 -44.41
CA VAL A 361 4.65 22.50 -43.56
C VAL A 361 3.78 23.40 -44.44
N PRO A 362 2.46 23.17 -44.50
CA PRO A 362 1.59 23.96 -45.37
C PRO A 362 1.42 25.38 -44.83
N VAL A 363 1.49 26.36 -45.75
CA VAL A 363 1.23 27.78 -45.49
C VAL A 363 0.26 28.31 -46.54
N VAL A 364 -0.77 29.00 -46.08
CA VAL A 364 -1.71 29.70 -46.97
C VAL A 364 -1.48 31.19 -46.87
N THR A 365 -1.20 31.84 -48.00
CA THR A 365 -1.01 33.28 -48.07
C THR A 365 -1.43 33.91 -49.39
N LYS A 366 -1.72 35.21 -49.37
CA LYS A 366 -2.01 36.03 -50.56
C LYS A 366 -0.78 36.73 -51.14
N ALA A 367 0.34 36.73 -50.42
CA ALA A 367 1.59 37.29 -50.93
C ALA A 367 2.17 36.39 -52.02
N ASP A 368 2.87 36.98 -53.00
CA ASP A 368 3.54 36.23 -54.08
C ASP A 368 4.72 35.39 -53.57
N SER A 369 5.19 35.65 -52.35
CA SER A 369 6.29 34.90 -51.71
C SER A 369 6.15 34.84 -50.19
N VAL A 370 6.69 33.77 -49.61
CA VAL A 370 6.84 33.53 -48.17
C VAL A 370 8.32 33.47 -47.83
N TYR A 371 8.74 34.16 -46.77
CA TYR A 371 10.09 34.11 -46.24
C TYR A 371 10.10 33.46 -44.86
N VAL A 372 10.99 32.51 -44.64
CA VAL A 372 11.02 31.71 -43.41
C VAL A 372 12.40 31.79 -42.77
N LYS A 373 12.45 31.96 -41.45
CA LYS A 373 13.69 31.93 -40.69
C LYS A 373 13.50 31.13 -39.41
N LEU A 374 14.43 30.21 -39.14
CA LEU A 374 14.49 29.50 -37.87
C LEU A 374 15.14 30.39 -36.80
N SER A 375 14.69 30.27 -35.56
CA SER A 375 15.38 30.89 -34.42
C SER A 375 16.78 30.28 -34.23
N GLU A 376 17.71 31.05 -33.65
CA GLU A 376 19.08 30.54 -33.37
C GLU A 376 19.06 29.28 -32.50
N ALA A 377 18.11 29.19 -31.57
CA ALA A 377 17.89 28.01 -30.74
C ALA A 377 17.44 26.79 -31.57
N ALA A 378 16.56 26.98 -32.56
CA ALA A 378 16.12 25.92 -33.46
C ALA A 378 17.29 25.37 -34.29
N VAL A 379 18.11 26.27 -34.85
CA VAL A 379 19.28 25.89 -35.66
C VAL A 379 20.31 25.16 -34.80
N THR A 380 20.58 25.65 -33.59
CA THR A 380 21.50 25.00 -32.63
C THR A 380 21.01 23.61 -32.22
N ALA A 381 19.69 23.43 -32.09
CA ALA A 381 19.07 22.15 -31.81
C ALA A 381 19.06 21.19 -33.01
N GLY A 382 19.48 21.64 -34.20
CA GLY A 382 19.64 20.83 -35.41
C GLY A 382 18.43 20.82 -36.35
N TYR A 383 17.51 21.79 -36.24
CA TYR A 383 16.49 22.02 -37.26
C TYR A 383 17.09 22.74 -38.46
N SER A 384 16.64 22.40 -39.66
CA SER A 384 17.09 23.05 -40.90
C SER A 384 15.94 23.29 -41.87
N LEU A 385 16.10 24.33 -42.69
CA LEU A 385 15.26 24.61 -43.86
C LEU A 385 16.01 24.17 -45.11
N THR A 386 15.38 23.36 -45.95
CA THR A 386 15.95 22.99 -47.25
C THR A 386 15.99 24.23 -48.14
N ASP A 387 17.10 24.43 -48.86
CA ASP A 387 17.32 25.55 -49.80
C ASP A 387 17.32 26.97 -49.21
N ALA A 388 17.53 27.12 -47.90
CA ALA A 388 17.74 28.44 -47.29
C ALA A 388 19.04 29.10 -47.80
N ASP A 389 19.03 30.43 -47.87
CA ASP A 389 20.18 31.22 -48.30
C ASP A 389 21.31 31.27 -47.26
N ALA A 390 22.39 32.00 -47.59
CA ALA A 390 23.56 32.15 -46.72
C ALA A 390 23.26 32.85 -45.38
N ASP A 391 22.13 33.57 -45.27
CA ASP A 391 21.68 34.26 -44.06
C ASP A 391 20.64 33.43 -43.25
N GLY A 392 20.40 32.19 -43.69
CA GLY A 392 19.49 31.24 -43.06
C GLY A 392 18.01 31.55 -43.28
N VAL A 393 17.70 32.28 -44.34
CA VAL A 393 16.33 32.64 -44.75
C VAL A 393 15.93 31.83 -45.97
N LEU A 394 14.75 31.22 -45.94
CA LEU A 394 14.18 30.51 -47.08
C LEU A 394 13.08 31.37 -47.72
N GLY A 395 13.23 31.71 -49.00
CA GLY A 395 12.18 32.34 -49.81
C GLY A 395 11.44 31.31 -50.67
N ILE A 396 10.11 31.31 -50.65
CA ILE A 396 9.26 30.36 -51.37
C ILE A 396 8.20 31.14 -52.15
N GLU A 397 8.15 30.97 -53.47
CA GLU A 397 7.07 31.52 -54.30
C GLU A 397 5.73 30.81 -54.02
N THR A 398 4.63 31.55 -54.04
CA THR A 398 3.31 30.99 -53.73
C THR A 398 2.56 30.60 -55.00
N ALA A 399 2.00 29.38 -55.01
CA ALA A 399 1.24 28.85 -56.13
C ALA A 399 -0.24 28.75 -55.76
N GLY A 400 -1.08 29.60 -56.36
CA GLY A 400 -2.52 29.64 -56.07
C GLY A 400 -2.84 29.98 -54.61
N GLY A 401 -1.98 30.78 -53.97
CA GLY A 401 -2.11 31.19 -52.57
C GLY A 401 -1.62 30.17 -51.53
N ASN A 402 -0.89 29.13 -51.96
CA ASN A 402 -0.32 28.12 -51.08
C ASN A 402 1.20 28.04 -51.24
N ALA A 403 1.90 27.75 -50.14
CA ALA A 403 3.31 27.39 -50.09
C ALA A 403 3.52 26.21 -49.13
N ALA A 404 4.63 25.50 -49.29
CA ALA A 404 5.02 24.40 -48.40
C ALA A 404 6.45 24.65 -47.91
N ILE A 405 6.63 24.83 -46.61
CA ILE A 405 7.94 25.07 -46.01
C ILE A 405 8.61 23.71 -45.75
N PRO A 406 9.75 23.40 -46.39
CA PRO A 406 10.52 22.20 -46.14
C PRO A 406 11.34 22.32 -44.86
N VAL A 407 10.83 21.78 -43.75
CA VAL A 407 11.52 21.76 -42.46
C VAL A 407 12.00 20.36 -42.15
N THR A 408 13.30 20.19 -41.90
CA THR A 408 13.86 18.94 -41.39
C THR A 408 14.13 19.06 -39.90
N GLY A 409 13.61 18.11 -39.12
CA GLY A 409 13.90 18.02 -37.69
C GLY A 409 15.29 17.43 -37.43
N PRO A 410 15.88 17.67 -36.25
CA PRO A 410 17.17 17.10 -35.87
C PRO A 410 17.19 15.57 -35.86
N ALA A 411 18.35 14.98 -36.16
CA ALA A 411 18.55 13.54 -36.22
C ALA A 411 18.57 12.85 -34.84
N ALA A 412 18.84 13.59 -33.77
CA ALA A 412 18.73 13.14 -32.39
C ALA A 412 17.57 13.90 -31.71
N TYR A 413 16.65 13.19 -31.05
CA TYR A 413 15.44 13.78 -30.46
C TYR A 413 15.80 14.79 -29.36
N PRO A 414 15.64 16.11 -29.57
CA PRO A 414 15.85 17.10 -28.52
C PRO A 414 14.59 17.14 -27.66
N VAL A 415 14.71 16.78 -26.40
CA VAL A 415 13.56 16.63 -25.49
C VAL A 415 13.01 18.00 -25.10
N GLY A 416 11.69 18.18 -25.22
CA GLY A 416 10.89 19.05 -24.35
C GLY A 416 10.91 20.57 -24.58
N THR A 417 11.73 21.10 -25.48
CA THR A 417 11.76 22.55 -25.77
C THR A 417 11.13 22.83 -27.13
N GLN A 418 10.15 23.74 -27.15
CA GLN A 418 9.57 24.25 -28.40
C GLN A 418 10.55 25.27 -29.02
N TYR A 419 10.85 25.11 -30.31
CA TYR A 419 11.80 25.98 -31.01
C TYR A 419 11.09 26.88 -32.03
N GLY A 420 11.47 28.16 -32.10
CA GLY A 420 10.77 29.11 -32.96
C GLY A 420 11.12 29.00 -34.45
N MET A 421 10.11 29.08 -35.30
CA MET A 421 10.17 29.33 -36.74
C MET A 421 9.35 30.58 -37.04
N THR A 422 9.99 31.62 -37.58
CA THR A 422 9.32 32.82 -38.06
C THR A 422 9.00 32.69 -39.54
N VAL A 423 7.76 32.96 -39.92
CA VAL A 423 7.26 33.00 -41.28
C VAL A 423 6.76 34.40 -41.60
N MET A 424 7.19 34.95 -42.72
CA MET A 424 6.87 36.29 -43.20
C MET A 424 6.21 36.19 -44.57
N ALA A 425 5.13 36.92 -44.81
CA ALA A 425 4.46 36.93 -46.11
C ALA A 425 3.83 38.30 -46.35
N GLY A 426 4.38 39.06 -47.31
CA GLY A 426 4.09 40.49 -47.44
C GLY A 426 4.50 41.23 -46.15
N ASP A 427 3.58 41.98 -45.56
CA ASP A 427 3.79 42.79 -44.36
C ASP A 427 3.46 42.05 -43.05
N ILE A 428 3.16 40.74 -43.10
CA ILE A 428 2.82 39.93 -41.92
C ILE A 428 4.00 39.08 -41.48
N ARG A 429 4.29 39.08 -40.18
CA ARG A 429 5.25 38.20 -39.53
C ARG A 429 4.54 37.32 -38.49
N ARG A 430 4.74 36.00 -38.54
CA ARG A 430 4.15 35.03 -37.60
C ARG A 430 5.22 34.07 -37.09
N THR A 431 5.15 33.70 -35.81
CA THR A 431 6.06 32.71 -35.22
C THR A 431 5.30 31.44 -34.85
N ALA A 432 5.78 30.29 -35.33
CA ALA A 432 5.31 28.95 -34.98
C ALA A 432 6.37 28.20 -34.18
N GLN A 433 5.93 27.24 -33.35
CA GLN A 433 6.80 26.40 -32.54
C GLN A 433 7.02 25.03 -33.20
N LEU A 434 8.26 24.58 -33.32
CA LEU A 434 8.63 23.30 -33.94
C LEU A 434 8.77 22.18 -32.91
N ARG A 435 8.32 20.96 -33.27
CA ARG A 435 8.45 19.75 -32.44
C ARG A 435 8.62 18.47 -33.28
N VAL A 436 9.43 17.51 -32.81
CA VAL A 436 9.64 16.21 -33.48
C VAL A 436 8.55 15.18 -33.11
N GLU A 437 8.02 14.44 -34.10
CA GLU A 437 7.05 13.35 -33.93
C GLU A 437 7.70 12.06 -33.34
N GLY A 438 7.06 11.40 -32.38
CA GLY A 438 7.53 10.13 -31.79
C GLY A 438 6.58 9.54 -30.73
N THR A 439 6.51 8.22 -30.62
CA THR A 439 5.64 7.49 -29.67
C THR A 439 6.41 7.08 -28.42
N PRO A 440 6.08 7.60 -27.23
CA PRO A 440 6.74 7.22 -25.99
C PRO A 440 6.35 5.80 -25.55
N VAL A 441 7.35 5.02 -25.14
CA VAL A 441 7.19 3.69 -24.55
C VAL A 441 7.80 3.67 -23.16
N LEU A 442 7.00 3.28 -22.17
CA LEU A 442 7.41 2.99 -20.80
C LEU A 442 6.67 1.73 -20.34
N GLU A 443 7.43 0.71 -19.95
CA GLU A 443 6.90 -0.59 -19.54
C GLU A 443 7.63 -1.13 -18.31
N VAL A 444 6.88 -1.86 -17.49
CA VAL A 444 7.39 -2.66 -16.37
C VAL A 444 6.84 -4.07 -16.54
N ALA A 445 7.70 -5.09 -16.51
CA ALA A 445 7.30 -6.47 -16.81
C ALA A 445 6.32 -7.02 -15.76
N ASP A 446 6.65 -6.84 -14.48
CA ASP A 446 5.85 -7.34 -13.36
C ASP A 446 5.01 -6.23 -12.74
N LYS A 447 3.70 -6.46 -12.61
CA LYS A 447 2.82 -5.53 -11.88
C LYS A 447 3.02 -5.61 -10.36
N VAL A 448 3.43 -6.77 -9.86
CA VAL A 448 3.70 -7.02 -8.43
C VAL A 448 4.94 -7.91 -8.29
N VAL A 449 5.90 -7.47 -7.49
CA VAL A 449 7.08 -8.25 -7.09
C VAL A 449 6.94 -8.59 -5.61
N THR A 450 6.80 -9.87 -5.29
CA THR A 450 6.54 -10.35 -3.91
C THR A 450 7.83 -10.76 -3.20
N PHE A 451 8.05 -10.35 -1.96
CA PHE A 451 9.25 -10.60 -1.14
C PHE A 451 8.94 -11.39 0.14
N GLY A 452 9.89 -12.18 0.62
CA GLY A 452 9.80 -12.84 1.92
C GLY A 452 9.99 -11.90 3.12
N TYR A 453 9.39 -12.22 4.26
CA TYR A 453 9.51 -11.46 5.53
C TYR A 453 10.96 -11.35 6.06
N ALA A 454 11.83 -12.30 5.69
CA ALA A 454 13.22 -12.38 6.13
C ALA A 454 14.13 -11.34 5.44
N GLY A 455 13.60 -10.57 4.50
CA GLY A 455 14.37 -9.65 3.65
C GLY A 455 15.01 -10.40 2.48
N GLU A 456 14.82 -9.88 1.27
CA GLU A 456 15.25 -10.52 0.03
C GLU A 456 15.61 -9.45 -1.01
N THR A 457 16.46 -9.83 -1.97
CA THR A 457 16.72 -9.06 -3.19
C THR A 457 16.05 -9.76 -4.36
N LYS A 458 15.27 -9.04 -5.16
CA LYS A 458 14.62 -9.56 -6.37
C LYS A 458 14.76 -8.58 -7.54
N PRO A 459 14.89 -9.11 -8.78
CA PRO A 459 14.96 -8.27 -9.96
C PRO A 459 13.56 -7.75 -10.35
N TYR A 460 13.53 -6.59 -11.00
CA TYR A 460 12.42 -6.04 -11.78
C TYR A 460 12.94 -5.53 -13.12
N GLN A 461 12.08 -5.48 -14.15
CA GLN A 461 12.49 -5.06 -15.50
C GLN A 461 11.75 -3.80 -15.95
N VAL A 462 12.49 -2.84 -16.50
CA VAL A 462 11.97 -1.59 -17.06
C VAL A 462 12.45 -1.43 -18.50
N THR A 463 11.56 -0.97 -19.38
CA THR A 463 11.88 -0.53 -20.73
C THR A 463 11.42 0.91 -20.90
N SER A 464 12.29 1.80 -21.39
CA SER A 464 11.92 3.21 -21.63
C SER A 464 12.64 3.82 -22.83
N TYR A 465 11.89 4.17 -23.86
CA TYR A 465 12.38 4.78 -25.08
C TYR A 465 11.27 5.58 -25.80
N VAL A 466 11.64 6.35 -26.82
CA VAL A 466 10.71 6.89 -27.83
C VAL A 466 10.93 6.13 -29.14
N ASP A 467 9.83 5.66 -29.73
CA ASP A 467 9.80 5.05 -31.06
C ASP A 467 9.54 6.16 -32.10
N LEU A 468 10.44 6.32 -33.06
CA LEU A 468 10.30 7.35 -34.09
C LEU A 468 9.38 6.93 -35.24
N GLY A 469 8.97 5.66 -35.32
CA GLY A 469 8.06 5.16 -36.36
C GLY A 469 8.62 5.25 -37.78
N ASP A 470 9.94 5.34 -37.93
CA ASP A 470 10.61 5.33 -39.23
C ASP A 470 10.80 3.89 -39.77
N ASP A 471 11.02 3.76 -41.07
CA ASP A 471 11.18 2.45 -41.73
C ASP A 471 12.37 1.63 -41.20
N ALA A 472 13.32 2.30 -40.53
CA ALA A 472 14.49 1.69 -39.91
C ALA A 472 14.21 1.14 -38.49
N GLY A 473 13.07 1.49 -37.88
CA GLY A 473 12.71 1.08 -36.52
C GLY A 473 13.58 1.72 -35.43
N THR A 474 13.96 2.98 -35.62
CA THR A 474 14.84 3.73 -34.72
C THR A 474 14.19 3.97 -33.36
N LYS A 475 14.88 3.54 -32.29
CA LYS A 475 14.46 3.71 -30.89
C LYS A 475 15.51 4.48 -30.11
N ILE A 476 15.08 5.51 -29.40
CA ILE A 476 15.99 6.34 -28.59
C ILE A 476 15.66 6.11 -27.11
N PRO A 477 16.61 5.59 -26.29
CA PRO A 477 16.43 5.50 -24.84
C PRO A 477 16.03 6.83 -24.23
N VAL A 478 15.06 6.82 -23.32
CA VAL A 478 14.62 8.03 -22.61
C VAL A 478 14.73 7.79 -21.13
N ALA A 479 15.27 8.79 -20.43
CA ALA A 479 15.42 8.73 -19.00
C ALA A 479 14.08 8.61 -18.28
N TRP A 480 14.10 7.98 -17.12
CA TRP A 480 12.94 7.88 -16.24
C TRP A 480 13.36 8.09 -14.78
N THR A 481 12.39 8.51 -13.99
CA THR A 481 12.50 8.67 -12.54
C THR A 481 11.41 7.86 -11.84
N ALA A 482 11.65 7.46 -10.59
CA ALA A 482 10.72 6.73 -9.76
C ALA A 482 10.23 7.57 -8.57
N GLU A 483 8.96 7.39 -8.23
CA GLU A 483 8.36 7.86 -6.98
C GLU A 483 7.70 6.67 -6.26
N PHE A 484 7.56 6.78 -4.94
CA PHE A 484 7.10 5.73 -4.05
C PHE A 484 5.84 6.15 -3.32
N SER A 485 4.94 5.22 -3.09
CA SER A 485 3.69 5.44 -2.36
C SER A 485 3.45 4.32 -1.36
N LEU A 486 3.19 4.69 -0.10
CA LEU A 486 2.87 3.77 0.99
C LEU A 486 1.36 3.65 1.25
N ASP A 487 0.54 4.43 0.54
CA ASP A 487 -0.90 4.58 0.76
C ASP A 487 -1.72 4.27 -0.50
N GLU A 488 -1.22 3.33 -1.31
CA GLU A 488 -1.88 2.82 -2.52
C GLU A 488 -2.07 3.88 -3.62
N GLY A 489 -1.11 4.79 -3.74
CA GLY A 489 -1.05 5.79 -4.79
C GLY A 489 -1.79 7.10 -4.48
N ARG A 490 -2.21 7.32 -3.23
CA ARG A 490 -2.83 8.60 -2.81
C ARG A 490 -1.76 9.68 -2.65
N THR A 491 -0.59 9.34 -2.12
CA THR A 491 0.59 10.20 -2.02
C THR A 491 1.80 9.53 -2.66
N TRP A 492 2.64 10.33 -3.32
CA TRP A 492 3.86 9.87 -4.00
C TRP A 492 5.03 10.71 -3.50
N THR A 493 6.16 10.07 -3.22
CA THR A 493 7.37 10.72 -2.68
C THR A 493 8.60 10.25 -3.44
N ALA A 494 9.59 11.13 -3.63
CA ALA A 494 10.85 10.75 -4.26
C ALA A 494 11.74 9.85 -3.36
N PRO A 495 11.85 10.09 -2.04
CA PRO A 495 12.62 9.20 -1.18
C PRO A 495 11.94 7.84 -1.04
N LYS A 496 12.67 6.77 -1.35
CA LYS A 496 12.23 5.41 -1.03
C LYS A 496 12.03 5.21 0.47
N PRO A 497 11.06 4.39 0.90
CA PRO A 497 10.90 4.06 2.31
C PRO A 497 12.19 3.42 2.85
N ALA A 498 12.54 3.69 4.12
CA ALA A 498 13.80 3.24 4.71
C ALA A 498 14.02 1.72 4.65
N TRP A 499 12.93 0.95 4.62
CA TRP A 499 12.97 -0.51 4.52
C TRP A 499 13.13 -1.05 3.09
N LEU A 500 12.97 -0.24 2.05
CA LEU A 500 13.42 -0.56 0.69
C LEU A 500 14.89 -0.17 0.61
N THR A 501 15.81 -1.05 0.99
CA THR A 501 17.23 -0.74 1.20
C THR A 501 17.99 -0.51 -0.10
N GLN A 502 17.59 -1.16 -1.19
CA GLN A 502 18.15 -0.97 -2.54
C GLN A 502 17.02 -0.82 -3.56
N PHE A 503 17.14 0.17 -4.44
CA PHE A 503 16.25 0.38 -5.59
C PHE A 503 16.93 1.35 -6.58
N THR A 504 16.73 1.18 -7.88
CA THR A 504 17.17 2.14 -8.91
C THR A 504 16.05 3.13 -9.19
N ASP A 505 16.19 4.35 -8.68
CA ASP A 505 15.19 5.43 -8.76
C ASP A 505 15.31 6.31 -10.01
N THR A 506 16.41 6.20 -10.76
CA THR A 506 16.56 6.82 -12.08
C THR A 506 17.46 6.00 -13.00
N ASN A 507 17.19 6.07 -14.31
CA ASN A 507 18.06 5.51 -15.34
C ASN A 507 17.89 6.30 -16.65
N THR A 508 18.88 6.21 -17.55
CA THR A 508 18.88 6.86 -18.88
C THR A 508 17.91 6.23 -19.89
N GLY A 509 17.24 5.13 -19.54
CA GLY A 509 16.34 4.39 -20.41
C GLY A 509 17.02 3.27 -21.19
N SER A 510 16.22 2.45 -21.86
CA SER A 510 16.68 1.31 -22.64
C SER A 510 15.69 0.95 -23.76
N THR A 511 16.21 0.46 -24.89
CA THR A 511 15.40 0.00 -26.03
C THR A 511 14.97 -1.47 -25.93
N VAL A 512 15.50 -2.18 -24.92
CA VAL A 512 15.15 -3.55 -24.53
C VAL A 512 14.95 -3.62 -23.02
N PRO A 513 14.24 -4.63 -22.47
CA PRO A 513 14.03 -4.76 -21.03
C PRO A 513 15.35 -4.80 -20.26
N ALA A 514 15.57 -3.81 -19.38
CA ALA A 514 16.73 -3.74 -18.50
C ALA A 514 16.34 -4.23 -17.09
N ALA A 515 17.16 -5.11 -16.51
CA ALA A 515 16.93 -5.66 -15.18
C ALA A 515 17.61 -4.81 -14.08
N PHE A 516 16.88 -4.59 -12.99
CA PHE A 516 17.32 -3.85 -11.81
C PHE A 516 16.95 -4.62 -10.55
N ASP A 517 17.71 -4.44 -9.47
CA ASP A 517 17.44 -5.12 -8.20
C ASP A 517 16.71 -4.20 -7.22
N ALA A 518 15.69 -4.75 -6.57
CA ALA A 518 15.05 -4.19 -5.40
C ALA A 518 15.35 -5.06 -4.18
N GLN A 519 15.78 -4.45 -3.07
CA GLN A 519 16.04 -5.15 -1.81
C GLN A 519 15.16 -4.58 -0.70
N LEU A 520 14.43 -5.46 -0.02
CA LEU A 520 13.65 -5.11 1.16
C LEU A 520 14.34 -5.63 2.42
N ALA A 521 14.34 -4.82 3.48
CA ALA A 521 14.81 -5.23 4.80
C ALA A 521 13.93 -6.36 5.38
N ALA A 522 14.46 -7.08 6.36
CA ALA A 522 13.66 -7.99 7.17
C ALA A 522 12.57 -7.22 7.94
N VAL A 523 11.44 -7.87 8.18
CA VAL A 523 10.41 -7.39 9.11
C VAL A 523 10.73 -7.95 10.50
N THR A 524 10.66 -7.13 11.54
CA THR A 524 10.74 -7.61 12.92
C THR A 524 9.43 -8.28 13.29
N GLY A 525 9.48 -9.57 13.62
CA GLY A 525 8.31 -10.31 14.07
C GLY A 525 7.97 -10.00 15.53
N VAL A 526 6.68 -10.00 15.86
CA VAL A 526 6.17 -9.96 17.24
C VAL A 526 5.88 -11.39 17.67
N THR A 527 6.64 -11.90 18.63
CA THR A 527 6.45 -13.25 19.18
C THR A 527 5.53 -13.23 20.39
N THR A 528 4.41 -13.94 20.31
CA THR A 528 3.52 -14.24 21.43
C THR A 528 3.75 -15.67 21.93
N PRO A 529 3.64 -15.93 23.24
CA PRO A 529 3.60 -17.29 23.77
C PRO A 529 2.48 -18.13 23.14
N ALA A 530 2.50 -19.43 23.38
CA ALA A 530 1.42 -20.32 22.98
C ALA A 530 0.05 -19.77 23.43
N PRO A 531 -1.01 -19.88 22.61
CA PRO A 531 -2.35 -19.43 22.96
C PRO A 531 -2.80 -19.96 24.33
N ARG A 532 -3.32 -19.07 25.17
CA ARG A 532 -3.83 -19.40 26.52
C ARG A 532 -5.23 -18.86 26.77
N GLU A 533 -5.87 -18.31 25.73
CA GLU A 533 -7.16 -17.64 25.79
C GLU A 533 -8.25 -18.62 26.23
N ALA A 534 -8.25 -19.84 25.68
CA ALA A 534 -9.20 -20.89 26.07
C ALA A 534 -9.06 -21.29 27.55
N LEU A 535 -7.81 -21.43 28.04
CA LEU A 535 -7.51 -21.73 29.44
C LEU A 535 -7.91 -20.58 30.38
N GLN A 536 -7.66 -19.33 29.99
CA GLN A 536 -8.02 -18.15 30.77
C GLN A 536 -9.53 -17.88 30.80
N ALA A 537 -10.24 -18.21 29.71
CA ALA A 537 -11.68 -18.05 29.58
C ALA A 537 -12.46 -19.15 30.33
N ALA A 538 -11.85 -20.33 30.56
CA ALA A 538 -12.48 -21.40 31.29
C ALA A 538 -12.88 -20.98 32.72
N ALA A 539 -14.07 -21.39 33.15
CA ALA A 539 -14.58 -21.09 34.48
C ALA A 539 -13.69 -21.75 35.54
N PRO A 540 -13.24 -21.02 36.58
CA PRO A 540 -12.45 -21.61 37.63
C PRO A 540 -13.21 -22.73 38.37
N VAL A 541 -12.49 -23.76 38.77
CA VAL A 541 -13.02 -24.87 39.59
C VAL A 541 -12.55 -24.76 41.03
N SER A 542 -13.28 -25.41 41.95
CA SER A 542 -12.94 -25.46 43.38
C SER A 542 -12.95 -26.92 43.83
N ASP A 543 -11.87 -27.33 44.49
CA ASP A 543 -11.66 -28.63 45.12
C ASP A 543 -11.95 -29.80 44.18
N PHE A 544 -11.56 -29.63 42.92
CA PHE A 544 -11.89 -30.57 41.85
C PHE A 544 -10.99 -31.80 41.91
N ASP A 545 -11.56 -32.97 42.24
CA ASP A 545 -10.85 -34.26 42.21
C ASP A 545 -10.64 -34.71 40.76
N LEU A 546 -9.37 -34.67 40.32
CA LEU A 546 -8.95 -35.03 38.97
C LEU A 546 -9.18 -36.51 38.62
N SER A 547 -9.41 -37.36 39.61
CA SER A 547 -9.73 -38.78 39.41
C SER A 547 -11.22 -39.04 39.20
N MET A 548 -12.09 -38.05 39.39
CA MET A 548 -13.54 -38.24 39.27
C MET A 548 -13.99 -38.10 37.82
N THR A 549 -14.13 -39.23 37.12
CA THR A 549 -14.67 -39.27 35.76
C THR A 549 -16.04 -39.93 35.76
N ARG A 550 -17.07 -39.25 35.24
CA ARG A 550 -18.46 -39.76 35.22
C ARG A 550 -18.97 -40.21 36.60
N SER A 551 -18.67 -39.40 37.63
CA SER A 551 -19.06 -39.63 39.03
C SER A 551 -18.41 -40.83 39.72
N LEU A 552 -17.48 -41.53 39.06
CA LEU A 552 -16.72 -42.63 39.64
C LEU A 552 -15.22 -42.33 39.60
N ARG A 553 -14.52 -42.75 40.63
CA ARG A 553 -13.06 -42.61 40.72
C ARG A 553 -12.37 -43.53 39.71
N ASN A 554 -11.51 -42.95 38.90
CA ASN A 554 -10.63 -43.64 37.97
C ASN A 554 -9.26 -42.96 38.04
N THR A 555 -8.20 -43.73 38.27
CA THR A 555 -6.88 -43.18 38.55
C THR A 555 -5.89 -43.47 37.43
N ALA A 556 -4.84 -42.65 37.30
CA ALA A 556 -3.80 -42.76 36.29
C ALA A 556 -2.52 -42.06 36.78
N ASN A 557 -1.46 -42.06 35.98
CA ASN A 557 -0.24 -41.30 36.28
C ASN A 557 -0.22 -39.90 35.66
N CYS A 558 -1.09 -39.62 34.68
CA CYS A 558 -1.26 -38.29 34.09
C CYS A 558 -2.69 -37.78 34.28
N TYR A 559 -2.83 -36.52 34.71
CA TYR A 559 -4.09 -35.83 34.82
C TYR A 559 -4.08 -34.54 34.03
N LEU A 560 -5.18 -34.25 33.33
CA LEU A 560 -5.34 -33.03 32.56
C LEU A 560 -6.03 -31.94 33.37
N VAL A 561 -5.53 -30.72 33.25
CA VAL A 561 -6.13 -29.52 33.84
C VAL A 561 -6.52 -28.57 32.71
N ASN A 562 -7.81 -28.26 32.61
CA ASN A 562 -8.36 -27.44 31.53
C ASN A 562 -8.82 -26.04 31.98
N ALA A 563 -8.64 -25.68 33.26
CA ALA A 563 -9.06 -24.40 33.83
C ALA A 563 -8.18 -24.00 35.02
N SER A 564 -8.30 -22.76 35.49
CA SER A 564 -7.70 -22.35 36.77
C SER A 564 -8.53 -22.88 37.94
N GLY A 565 -7.96 -22.97 39.14
CA GLY A 565 -8.72 -23.37 40.32
C GLY A 565 -7.90 -24.17 41.33
N THR A 566 -8.62 -24.77 42.28
CA THR A 566 -8.05 -25.73 43.24
C THR A 566 -8.42 -27.16 42.86
N TYR A 567 -7.44 -28.04 42.93
CA TYR A 567 -7.51 -29.42 42.46
C TYR A 567 -7.08 -30.39 43.56
N THR A 568 -7.62 -31.60 43.52
CA THR A 568 -7.17 -32.71 44.35
C THR A 568 -6.87 -33.95 43.51
N LEU A 569 -5.98 -34.81 43.99
CA LEU A 569 -5.76 -36.15 43.46
C LEU A 569 -5.57 -37.15 44.61
N PRO A 570 -6.17 -38.36 44.55
CA PRO A 570 -6.02 -39.34 45.61
C PRO A 570 -4.63 -39.98 45.59
N LEU A 571 -4.11 -40.36 46.76
CA LEU A 571 -2.86 -41.10 46.91
C LEU A 571 -3.03 -42.57 46.49
N VAL A 572 -3.22 -42.78 45.19
CA VAL A 572 -3.41 -44.09 44.56
C VAL A 572 -2.31 -44.34 43.53
N TYR A 573 -1.77 -45.56 43.50
CA TYR A 573 -0.78 -45.97 42.51
C TYR A 573 -1.39 -46.00 41.09
N GLY A 574 -1.05 -45.02 40.25
CA GLY A 574 -1.39 -45.01 38.82
C GLY A 574 -2.82 -45.52 38.51
N ASN A 575 -2.93 -46.57 37.70
CA ASN A 575 -4.19 -47.18 37.27
C ASN A 575 -4.87 -48.13 38.29
N ALA A 576 -4.50 -48.09 39.58
CA ALA A 576 -4.94 -49.07 40.57
C ALA A 576 -6.40 -48.92 41.04
N VAL A 577 -7.13 -47.87 40.65
CA VAL A 577 -8.59 -47.74 40.87
C VAL A 577 -9.29 -47.49 39.53
N LYS A 578 -10.31 -48.30 39.22
CA LYS A 578 -11.13 -48.21 38.00
C LYS A 578 -12.59 -48.38 38.36
N ASN A 579 -13.47 -47.52 37.82
CA ASN A 579 -14.91 -47.50 38.09
C ASN A 579 -15.27 -47.49 39.59
N GLY A 580 -14.50 -46.75 40.41
CA GLY A 580 -14.72 -46.60 41.84
C GLY A 580 -14.21 -47.76 42.72
N GLY A 581 -13.76 -48.87 42.12
CA GLY A 581 -13.23 -50.04 42.82
C GLY A 581 -11.73 -50.25 42.61
N SER A 582 -11.12 -51.12 43.42
CA SER A 582 -9.74 -51.57 43.19
C SER A 582 -9.61 -52.23 41.81
N ASN A 583 -8.47 -52.01 41.15
CA ASN A 583 -8.09 -52.61 39.88
C ASN A 583 -6.79 -53.44 40.03
N PRO A 584 -6.85 -54.64 40.64
CA PRO A 584 -5.68 -55.50 40.85
C PRO A 584 -4.93 -55.85 39.58
N ALA A 585 -5.61 -55.92 38.43
CA ALA A 585 -4.98 -56.22 37.15
C ALA A 585 -3.92 -55.18 36.73
N ALA A 586 -3.95 -53.96 37.29
CA ALA A 586 -2.94 -52.94 37.02
C ALA A 586 -1.62 -53.16 37.80
N TYR A 587 -1.64 -53.90 38.91
CA TYR A 587 -0.49 -54.09 39.79
C TYR A 587 -0.20 -55.56 40.17
N THR A 588 -1.00 -56.50 39.68
CA THR A 588 -0.79 -57.94 39.80
C THR A 588 -1.05 -58.59 38.44
N SER A 589 0.00 -59.17 37.83
CA SER A 589 -0.15 -59.92 36.59
C SER A 589 -0.80 -61.29 36.83
N THR A 590 -1.62 -61.72 35.89
CA THR A 590 -2.14 -63.10 35.84
C THR A 590 -1.16 -64.07 35.20
N LYS A 591 -0.04 -63.57 34.66
CA LYS A 591 1.02 -64.36 34.03
C LYS A 591 2.20 -64.55 34.97
N SER A 592 3.02 -65.54 34.65
CA SER A 592 4.26 -65.87 35.35
C SER A 592 5.36 -66.19 34.34
N GLY A 593 6.61 -66.08 34.80
CA GLY A 593 7.79 -66.35 33.97
C GLY A 593 8.96 -65.48 34.41
N ALA A 594 10.16 -65.81 33.92
CA ALA A 594 11.39 -65.11 34.31
C ALA A 594 11.39 -63.62 33.93
N ASN A 595 10.65 -63.23 32.89
CA ASN A 595 10.56 -61.85 32.39
C ASN A 595 9.21 -61.17 32.70
N VAL A 596 8.44 -61.71 33.65
CA VAL A 596 7.14 -61.16 34.04
C VAL A 596 7.22 -60.68 35.48
N LEU A 597 6.94 -59.40 35.71
CA LEU A 597 6.78 -58.86 37.06
C LEU A 597 5.37 -59.22 37.55
N THR A 598 5.27 -60.29 38.34
CA THR A 598 3.96 -60.77 38.82
C THR A 598 3.31 -59.79 39.81
N GLY A 599 4.08 -59.25 40.75
CA GLY A 599 3.62 -58.17 41.66
C GLY A 599 4.39 -56.90 41.38
N PHE A 600 3.70 -55.87 40.90
CA PHE A 600 4.30 -54.56 40.62
C PHE A 600 4.73 -53.92 41.95
N VAL A 601 5.87 -53.23 41.95
CA VAL A 601 6.51 -52.76 43.19
C VAL A 601 6.32 -51.26 43.44
N ASN A 602 6.37 -50.88 44.72
CA ASN A 602 6.38 -49.48 45.16
C ASN A 602 7.82 -48.92 45.29
N HIS A 603 7.96 -47.70 45.82
CA HIS A 603 9.25 -47.04 46.05
C HIS A 603 10.19 -47.78 47.02
N LEU A 604 9.69 -48.73 47.81
CA LEU A 604 10.49 -49.58 48.71
C LEU A 604 10.90 -50.91 48.05
N GLY A 605 10.48 -51.16 46.81
CA GLY A 605 10.68 -52.44 46.12
C GLY A 605 9.71 -53.54 46.58
N ASN A 606 8.74 -53.22 47.44
CA ASN A 606 7.73 -54.17 47.90
C ASN A 606 6.58 -54.25 46.89
N ALA A 607 6.02 -55.44 46.69
CA ALA A 607 4.83 -55.63 45.86
C ALA A 607 3.66 -54.79 46.41
N ILE A 608 2.94 -54.13 45.51
CA ILE A 608 1.74 -53.35 45.82
C ILE A 608 0.61 -54.34 46.16
N SER A 609 0.08 -54.25 47.38
CA SER A 609 -1.01 -55.11 47.85
C SER A 609 -2.36 -54.40 47.88
N ASP A 610 -2.36 -53.07 47.95
CA ASP A 610 -3.55 -52.23 48.02
C ASP A 610 -3.40 -51.02 47.08
N PRO A 611 -4.47 -50.57 46.39
CA PRO A 611 -4.39 -49.42 45.49
C PRO A 611 -3.94 -48.12 46.18
N TYR A 612 -4.29 -47.93 47.46
CA TYR A 612 -4.00 -46.71 48.21
C TYR A 612 -2.60 -46.81 48.86
N ILE A 613 -1.78 -45.79 48.61
CA ILE A 613 -0.36 -45.78 49.00
C ILE A 613 -0.19 -46.01 50.51
N TYR A 614 -1.01 -45.34 51.33
CA TYR A 614 -0.96 -45.38 52.79
C TYR A 614 -1.45 -46.71 53.43
N ASN A 615 -2.03 -47.62 52.65
CA ASN A 615 -2.43 -48.94 53.11
C ASN A 615 -1.33 -50.00 52.89
N ASN A 616 -0.23 -49.64 52.25
CA ASN A 616 0.87 -50.57 51.97
C ASN A 616 1.92 -50.54 53.09
N PRO A 617 2.49 -51.69 53.49
CA PRO A 617 3.46 -51.76 54.58
C PRO A 617 4.67 -50.83 54.38
N GLY A 618 4.99 -50.03 55.39
CA GLY A 618 6.10 -49.07 55.35
C GLY A 618 5.82 -47.77 54.60
N CYS A 619 4.64 -47.61 54.00
CA CYS A 619 4.28 -46.41 53.25
C CYS A 619 3.46 -45.44 54.11
N THR A 620 4.11 -44.47 54.75
CA THR A 620 3.43 -43.42 55.54
C THR A 620 3.64 -42.02 54.94
N PRO A 621 2.61 -41.42 54.31
CA PRO A 621 2.69 -40.06 53.79
C PRO A 621 2.96 -39.01 54.88
N ALA A 622 3.95 -38.16 54.63
CA ALA A 622 4.31 -37.05 55.51
C ALA A 622 3.89 -35.70 54.93
N ASP A 623 4.30 -35.41 53.69
CA ASP A 623 3.95 -34.19 52.95
C ASP A 623 3.82 -34.45 51.44
N ALA A 624 3.52 -33.38 50.69
CA ALA A 624 3.54 -33.38 49.24
C ALA A 624 4.29 -32.15 48.73
N CYS A 625 4.81 -32.23 47.50
CA CYS A 625 5.59 -31.14 46.91
C CYS A 625 5.48 -31.08 45.40
N LEU A 626 5.82 -29.91 44.85
CA LEU A 626 6.17 -29.75 43.45
C LEU A 626 7.59 -30.29 43.23
N VAL A 627 7.73 -31.28 42.35
CA VAL A 627 9.03 -31.82 41.95
C VAL A 627 9.65 -30.87 40.91
N TRP A 628 8.99 -30.70 39.77
CA TRP A 628 9.32 -29.66 38.79
C TRP A 628 8.11 -29.28 37.93
N GLN A 629 8.17 -28.10 37.30
CA GLN A 629 7.26 -27.64 36.27
C GLN A 629 8.04 -26.96 35.13
N ASP A 630 7.52 -27.03 33.91
CA ASP A 630 8.16 -26.45 32.72
C ASP A 630 7.68 -25.03 32.37
N ALA A 631 6.78 -24.51 33.19
CA ALA A 631 6.19 -23.17 33.14
C ALA A 631 6.15 -22.61 34.56
N GLU A 632 6.73 -21.42 34.77
CA GLU A 632 6.84 -20.85 36.11
C GLU A 632 5.46 -20.55 36.71
N GLY A 633 5.22 -21.08 37.91
CA GLY A 633 3.97 -20.85 38.63
C GLY A 633 2.75 -21.51 37.99
N LEU A 634 2.93 -22.54 37.15
CA LEU A 634 1.87 -23.34 36.56
C LEU A 634 1.02 -24.05 37.63
N VAL A 635 1.69 -24.69 38.59
CA VAL A 635 1.11 -25.34 39.78
C VAL A 635 1.75 -24.74 41.03
N ARG A 636 0.96 -24.49 42.07
CA ARG A 636 1.40 -23.92 43.35
C ARG A 636 0.66 -24.57 44.52
N ASN A 637 1.11 -24.27 45.74
CA ASN A 637 0.45 -24.68 46.98
C ASN A 637 0.22 -26.19 47.06
N VAL A 638 1.21 -26.99 46.61
CA VAL A 638 1.14 -28.45 46.64
C VAL A 638 1.27 -28.92 48.09
N ALA A 639 0.24 -29.58 48.61
CA ALA A 639 0.19 -30.06 49.98
C ALA A 639 -0.67 -31.32 50.09
N LEU A 640 -0.52 -32.07 51.19
CA LEU A 640 -1.47 -33.13 51.53
C LEU A 640 -2.75 -32.54 52.12
N THR A 641 -3.89 -33.18 51.84
CA THR A 641 -5.13 -32.94 52.58
C THR A 641 -4.98 -33.32 54.05
N ALA A 642 -5.85 -32.79 54.92
CA ALA A 642 -5.74 -32.99 56.37
C ALA A 642 -5.81 -34.48 56.80
N ASP A 643 -6.53 -35.31 56.05
CA ASP A 643 -6.62 -36.77 56.23
C ASP A 643 -5.41 -37.54 55.66
N LYS A 644 -4.51 -36.84 54.96
CA LYS A 644 -3.35 -37.39 54.23
C LYS A 644 -3.71 -38.45 53.19
N GLN A 645 -4.91 -38.38 52.61
CA GLN A 645 -5.37 -39.33 51.60
C GLN A 645 -5.29 -38.80 50.16
N SER A 646 -5.07 -37.49 50.00
CA SER A 646 -4.97 -36.82 48.70
C SER A 646 -3.89 -35.73 48.70
N ILE A 647 -3.41 -35.37 47.51
CA ILE A 647 -2.67 -34.13 47.28
C ILE A 647 -3.66 -33.06 46.83
N ALA A 648 -3.54 -31.85 47.37
CA ALA A 648 -4.21 -30.65 46.89
C ALA A 648 -3.19 -29.68 46.27
N PHE A 649 -3.60 -28.95 45.23
CA PHE A 649 -2.78 -27.91 44.60
C PHE A 649 -3.64 -26.86 43.90
N GLU A 650 -3.03 -25.74 43.54
CA GLU A 650 -3.67 -24.64 42.82
C GLU A 650 -3.05 -24.44 41.43
N VAL A 651 -3.91 -24.15 40.44
CA VAL A 651 -3.52 -23.60 39.13
C VAL A 651 -4.03 -22.17 39.03
N PRO A 652 -3.16 -21.16 39.22
CA PRO A 652 -3.60 -19.76 39.28
C PRO A 652 -4.02 -19.21 37.93
N LYS A 653 -5.11 -18.44 37.90
CA LYS A 653 -5.62 -17.82 36.66
C LYS A 653 -4.62 -16.86 36.00
N ALA A 654 -3.79 -16.16 36.80
CA ALA A 654 -2.84 -15.18 36.29
C ALA A 654 -1.69 -15.82 35.48
N THR A 655 -1.29 -17.05 35.82
CA THR A 655 -0.17 -17.76 35.22
C THR A 655 -0.56 -19.00 34.43
N ILE A 656 -1.87 -19.29 34.31
CA ILE A 656 -2.34 -20.45 33.53
C ILE A 656 -1.90 -20.33 32.06
N GLN A 657 -1.31 -21.41 31.56
CA GLN A 657 -0.88 -21.60 30.17
C GLN A 657 -0.66 -23.11 29.95
N GLN A 658 -0.46 -23.53 28.70
CA GLN A 658 -0.11 -24.93 28.43
C GLN A 658 1.25 -25.26 29.08
N GLY A 659 1.32 -26.38 29.80
CA GLY A 659 2.53 -26.77 30.52
C GLY A 659 2.42 -28.11 31.22
N ASN A 660 3.56 -28.58 31.73
CA ASN A 660 3.72 -29.85 32.41
C ASN A 660 4.32 -29.63 33.80
N ALA A 661 3.81 -30.36 34.78
CA ALA A 661 4.35 -30.40 36.13
C ALA A 661 4.37 -31.83 36.68
N ILE A 662 5.26 -32.10 37.63
CA ILE A 662 5.26 -33.30 38.46
C ILE A 662 4.97 -32.91 39.90
N VAL A 663 3.93 -33.50 40.49
CA VAL A 663 3.65 -33.43 41.92
C VAL A 663 3.92 -34.78 42.56
N ALA A 664 4.38 -34.79 43.81
CA ALA A 664 4.77 -36.01 44.50
C ALA A 664 4.36 -36.00 45.98
N VAL A 665 4.12 -37.19 46.52
CA VAL A 665 3.98 -37.44 47.96
C VAL A 665 5.28 -37.98 48.51
N ARG A 666 5.66 -37.57 49.72
CA ARG A 666 6.89 -37.99 50.37
C ARG A 666 6.65 -38.57 51.76
N ASP A 667 7.59 -39.40 52.19
CA ASP A 667 7.68 -39.87 53.56
C ASP A 667 8.35 -38.82 54.47
N ALA A 668 8.48 -39.14 55.76
CA ALA A 668 9.08 -38.24 56.75
C ALA A 668 10.59 -38.01 56.55
N ALA A 669 11.26 -38.86 55.76
CA ALA A 669 12.66 -38.70 55.38
C ALA A 669 12.83 -37.82 54.12
N GLY A 670 11.72 -37.39 53.50
CA GLY A 670 11.72 -36.63 52.26
C GLY A 670 11.92 -37.50 51.00
N ALA A 671 11.82 -38.83 51.12
CA ALA A 671 11.86 -39.73 49.97
C ALA A 671 10.52 -39.70 49.24
N ILE A 672 10.56 -39.60 47.91
CA ILE A 672 9.35 -39.61 47.09
C ILE A 672 8.78 -41.04 47.08
N MET A 673 7.52 -41.16 47.51
CA MET A 673 6.83 -42.45 47.55
C MET A 673 6.14 -42.76 46.22
N TRP A 674 5.59 -41.73 45.58
CA TRP A 674 4.99 -41.76 44.26
C TRP A 674 4.83 -40.33 43.70
N SER A 675 4.67 -40.23 42.39
CA SER A 675 4.53 -38.95 41.67
C SER A 675 3.55 -39.08 40.50
N TRP A 676 2.96 -37.94 40.14
CA TRP A 676 1.98 -37.81 39.07
C TRP A 676 2.34 -36.64 38.15
N HIS A 677 2.07 -36.82 36.87
CA HIS A 677 2.17 -35.81 35.84
C HIS A 677 0.88 -35.00 35.77
N ILE A 678 0.98 -33.70 35.97
CA ILE A 678 -0.10 -32.73 35.73
C ILE A 678 0.15 -32.06 34.40
N TRP A 679 -0.78 -32.20 33.47
CA TRP A 679 -0.72 -31.58 32.14
C TRP A 679 -1.80 -30.50 32.03
N VAL A 680 -1.38 -29.24 32.09
CA VAL A 680 -2.27 -28.11 31.86
C VAL A 680 -2.39 -27.90 30.36
N THR A 681 -3.59 -28.00 29.83
CA THR A 681 -3.86 -27.90 28.39
C THR A 681 -5.31 -27.54 28.14
N ASP A 682 -5.60 -26.86 27.04
CA ASP A 682 -6.95 -26.64 26.53
C ASP A 682 -7.54 -27.90 25.87
N TYR A 683 -6.73 -28.92 25.58
CA TYR A 683 -7.18 -30.21 25.07
C TYR A 683 -8.05 -30.94 26.09
N LYS A 684 -9.26 -31.33 25.67
CA LYS A 684 -10.18 -32.15 26.48
C LYS A 684 -10.15 -33.59 25.99
N LEU A 685 -9.93 -34.53 26.92
CA LEU A 685 -9.96 -35.97 26.61
C LEU A 685 -11.27 -36.34 25.91
N GLY A 686 -11.16 -37.15 24.85
CA GLY A 686 -12.29 -37.66 24.08
C GLY A 686 -12.91 -36.69 23.08
N GLY A 687 -12.51 -35.41 23.06
CA GLY A 687 -13.13 -34.39 22.19
C GLY A 687 -12.77 -34.50 20.70
N ASP A 688 -11.57 -34.96 20.37
CA ASP A 688 -11.04 -35.00 19.00
C ASP A 688 -10.15 -36.23 18.76
N LEU A 689 -10.68 -37.41 19.11
CA LEU A 689 -9.98 -38.68 18.88
C LEU A 689 -9.81 -38.90 17.37
N ARG A 690 -8.63 -39.40 17.00
CA ARG A 690 -8.29 -39.72 15.61
C ARG A 690 -8.40 -41.23 15.39
N PRO A 691 -9.44 -41.74 14.70
CA PRO A 691 -9.53 -43.14 14.34
C PRO A 691 -8.48 -43.43 13.27
N VAL A 692 -7.46 -44.21 13.61
CA VAL A 692 -6.41 -44.64 12.68
C VAL A 692 -6.61 -46.12 12.39
N THR A 693 -6.74 -46.44 11.11
CA THR A 693 -6.83 -47.80 10.62
C THR A 693 -5.44 -48.32 10.30
N ASN A 694 -5.03 -49.41 10.95
CA ASN A 694 -3.75 -50.02 10.70
C ASN A 694 -3.73 -50.84 9.40
N PHE A 695 -2.59 -51.45 9.03
CA PHE A 695 -2.49 -52.24 7.80
C PHE A 695 -3.45 -53.43 7.77
N GLN A 696 -3.74 -54.03 8.93
CA GLN A 696 -4.66 -55.17 9.09
C GLN A 696 -6.14 -54.76 9.17
N SER A 697 -6.47 -53.50 8.88
CA SER A 697 -7.84 -52.96 8.93
C SER A 697 -8.44 -52.95 10.35
N ILE A 698 -7.60 -52.86 11.38
CA ILE A 698 -8.01 -52.66 12.77
C ILE A 698 -7.96 -51.18 13.08
N GLU A 699 -9.02 -50.66 13.68
CA GLU A 699 -9.14 -49.25 14.06
C GLU A 699 -8.66 -49.01 15.50
N TYR A 700 -7.87 -47.96 15.69
CA TYR A 700 -7.40 -47.47 16.98
C TYR A 700 -7.71 -45.98 17.13
N TYR A 701 -8.06 -45.54 18.33
CA TYR A 701 -8.39 -44.13 18.59
C TYR A 701 -7.22 -43.43 19.27
N LEU A 702 -6.43 -42.69 18.51
CA LEU A 702 -5.28 -41.96 19.03
C LEU A 702 -5.70 -40.61 19.60
N MET A 703 -4.97 -40.17 20.62
CA MET A 703 -4.93 -38.76 20.97
C MET A 703 -4.38 -37.93 19.81
N PRO A 704 -4.94 -36.73 19.52
CA PRO A 704 -4.50 -35.90 18.41
C PRO A 704 -3.14 -35.23 18.66
N VAL A 705 -2.64 -35.25 19.90
CA VAL A 705 -1.36 -34.70 20.32
C VAL A 705 -0.55 -35.67 21.17
N ASN A 706 0.75 -35.41 21.33
CA ASN A 706 1.62 -36.17 22.25
C ASN A 706 1.17 -35.97 23.70
N LEU A 707 1.45 -36.95 24.54
CA LEU A 707 1.26 -36.78 25.99
C LEU A 707 2.10 -35.60 26.50
N GLY A 708 1.45 -34.64 27.16
CA GLY A 708 2.11 -33.43 27.68
C GLY A 708 2.42 -32.37 26.62
N TRP A 709 1.76 -32.40 25.45
CA TRP A 709 1.98 -31.44 24.38
C TRP A 709 1.71 -29.99 24.82
N CYS A 710 2.61 -29.09 24.44
CA CYS A 710 2.43 -27.65 24.48
C CYS A 710 2.77 -27.07 23.11
N ASP A 711 1.91 -26.22 22.59
CA ASP A 711 2.10 -25.50 21.33
C ASP A 711 3.31 -24.56 21.42
N GLY A 712 3.89 -24.26 20.26
CA GLY A 712 4.99 -23.31 20.17
C GLY A 712 4.49 -21.86 20.17
N PRO A 713 5.39 -20.90 20.44
CA PRO A 713 5.05 -19.48 20.36
C PRO A 713 4.74 -19.07 18.92
N THR A 714 3.84 -18.11 18.72
CA THR A 714 3.51 -17.61 17.39
C THR A 714 4.27 -16.31 17.12
N THR A 715 4.95 -16.19 15.99
CA THR A 715 5.60 -14.96 15.55
C THR A 715 4.88 -14.39 14.35
N ALA A 716 4.28 -13.21 14.50
CA ALA A 716 3.61 -12.48 13.42
C ALA A 716 4.56 -11.42 12.84
N TYR A 717 4.73 -11.44 11.52
CA TYR A 717 5.43 -10.45 10.73
C TYR A 717 4.40 -9.61 9.99
N GLU A 718 4.31 -8.33 10.32
CA GLU A 718 3.39 -7.40 9.67
C GLU A 718 3.71 -7.25 8.19
N GLY A 719 2.66 -7.22 7.37
CA GLY A 719 2.80 -7.00 5.93
C GLY A 719 3.07 -5.54 5.62
N ARG A 720 3.90 -5.28 4.60
CA ARG A 720 4.12 -3.92 4.09
C ARG A 720 4.30 -3.95 2.59
N ARG A 721 3.87 -2.86 1.94
CA ARG A 721 3.95 -2.71 0.49
C ARG A 721 4.29 -1.29 0.11
N VAL A 722 4.88 -1.13 -1.06
CA VAL A 722 5.14 0.18 -1.68
C VAL A 722 4.76 0.12 -3.15
N SER A 723 3.91 1.03 -3.58
CA SER A 723 3.66 1.27 -5.01
C SER A 723 4.78 2.14 -5.55
N VAL A 724 5.31 1.80 -6.71
CA VAL A 724 6.33 2.56 -7.42
C VAL A 724 5.72 3.11 -8.69
N ARG A 725 5.88 4.41 -8.95
CA ARG A 725 5.50 5.08 -10.19
C ARG A 725 6.76 5.50 -10.91
N LEU A 726 6.95 4.94 -12.10
CA LEU A 726 7.96 5.40 -13.03
C LEU A 726 7.34 6.46 -13.92
N THR A 727 8.06 7.56 -14.14
CA THR A 727 7.68 8.63 -15.07
C THR A 727 8.82 8.84 -16.06
N GLN A 728 8.50 8.73 -17.35
CA GLN A 728 9.43 8.98 -18.44
C GLN A 728 9.60 10.49 -18.64
N GLU A 729 10.86 10.94 -18.72
CA GLU A 729 11.21 12.35 -18.87
C GLU A 729 10.74 12.89 -20.24
N GLY A 730 10.24 14.14 -20.25
CA GLY A 730 9.78 14.83 -21.46
C GLY A 730 8.43 14.40 -22.04
N SER A 731 8.06 13.11 -21.94
CA SER A 731 6.75 12.62 -22.43
C SER A 731 5.65 12.69 -21.36
N GLY A 732 6.02 12.61 -20.07
CA GLY A 732 5.07 12.52 -18.95
C GLY A 732 4.38 11.15 -18.82
N LEU A 733 4.73 10.18 -19.68
CA LEU A 733 4.17 8.83 -19.62
C LEU A 733 4.57 8.18 -18.30
N SER A 734 3.58 7.63 -17.58
CA SER A 734 3.80 7.00 -16.28
C SER A 734 3.32 5.55 -16.23
N ARG A 735 3.99 4.72 -15.44
CA ARG A 735 3.64 3.33 -15.15
C ARG A 735 3.82 3.02 -13.68
N THR A 736 2.93 2.20 -13.13
CA THR A 736 2.97 1.82 -11.73
C THR A 736 3.11 0.31 -11.56
N PHE A 737 3.90 -0.11 -10.58
CA PHE A 737 3.98 -1.48 -10.11
C PHE A 737 4.11 -1.50 -8.59
N THR A 738 4.03 -2.67 -7.96
CA THR A 738 4.09 -2.81 -6.50
C THR A 738 5.22 -3.72 -6.07
N LEU A 739 5.95 -3.31 -5.03
CA LEU A 739 6.81 -4.20 -4.25
C LEU A 739 6.03 -4.60 -2.99
N ASP A 740 5.77 -5.89 -2.83
CA ASP A 740 4.89 -6.41 -1.80
C ASP A 740 5.64 -7.38 -0.88
N GLN A 741 5.70 -7.08 0.42
CA GLN A 741 6.21 -7.98 1.45
C GLN A 741 5.03 -8.41 2.32
N PRO A 742 4.28 -9.45 1.90
CA PRO A 742 3.06 -9.86 2.57
C PRO A 742 3.33 -10.25 4.02
N GLY A 743 2.34 -10.01 4.88
CA GLY A 743 2.41 -10.42 6.27
C GLY A 743 2.49 -11.94 6.38
N GLN A 744 3.25 -12.42 7.36
CA GLN A 744 3.45 -13.85 7.57
C GLN A 744 3.34 -14.20 9.05
N THR A 745 2.65 -15.28 9.37
CA THR A 745 2.59 -15.82 10.73
C THR A 745 3.33 -17.15 10.77
N ILE A 746 4.31 -17.25 11.67
CA ILE A 746 5.09 -18.47 11.89
C ILE A 746 4.74 -19.00 13.25
N VAL A 747 4.13 -20.18 13.30
CA VAL A 747 3.93 -20.91 14.55
C VAL A 747 5.22 -21.66 14.86
N GLY A 748 5.80 -21.35 16.00
CA GLY A 748 6.97 -22.03 16.54
C GLY A 748 6.69 -23.51 16.77
N PHE A 749 7.76 -24.31 16.81
CA PHE A 749 7.62 -25.73 17.02
C PHE A 749 7.25 -26.03 18.48
N GLY A 750 6.24 -26.89 18.69
CA GLY A 750 5.76 -27.26 20.02
C GLY A 750 6.69 -28.24 20.76
N SER A 751 6.34 -28.55 22.00
CA SER A 751 7.15 -29.36 22.91
C SER A 751 6.32 -30.42 23.62
N ASN A 752 6.96 -31.49 24.09
CA ASN A 752 6.35 -32.48 24.97
C ASN A 752 7.43 -33.11 25.87
N PRO A 753 7.06 -33.68 27.03
CA PRO A 753 7.95 -34.49 27.85
C PRO A 753 8.30 -35.83 27.18
N TYR A 754 9.38 -36.46 27.63
CA TYR A 754 9.83 -37.77 27.15
C TYR A 754 9.76 -38.82 28.26
N TYR A 755 9.58 -40.09 27.93
CA TYR A 755 9.48 -41.17 28.92
C TYR A 755 10.53 -42.23 28.63
N GLN A 756 11.26 -42.70 29.65
CA GLN A 756 12.07 -43.91 29.51
C GLN A 756 11.16 -45.13 29.56
N TRP A 757 11.47 -46.17 28.77
CA TRP A 757 10.55 -47.30 28.62
C TRP A 757 10.28 -47.97 29.97
N GLY A 758 9.00 -48.23 30.27
CA GLY A 758 8.56 -48.82 31.54
C GLY A 758 8.44 -47.85 32.73
N ARG A 759 8.80 -46.58 32.59
CA ARG A 759 8.58 -45.55 33.64
C ARG A 759 7.27 -44.79 33.42
N LYS A 760 6.68 -44.31 34.52
CA LYS A 760 5.52 -43.41 34.52
C LYS A 760 5.88 -41.92 34.44
N ASP A 761 7.12 -41.57 34.80
CA ASP A 761 7.50 -40.19 35.06
C ASP A 761 8.01 -39.49 33.80
N PRO A 762 7.52 -38.27 33.50
CA PRO A 762 8.01 -37.48 32.39
C PRO A 762 9.43 -36.95 32.66
N MET A 763 10.26 -36.95 31.63
CA MET A 763 11.54 -36.27 31.55
C MET A 763 11.33 -34.92 30.84
N LEU A 764 12.09 -33.90 31.24
CA LEU A 764 11.90 -32.50 30.82
C LEU A 764 11.77 -32.35 29.30
N PRO A 765 10.90 -31.47 28.76
CA PRO A 765 10.81 -31.21 27.33
C PRO A 765 12.05 -30.54 26.72
N GLY A 766 12.12 -30.53 25.39
CA GLY A 766 13.05 -29.72 24.61
C GLY A 766 12.35 -28.54 23.93
N VAL A 767 13.10 -27.46 23.65
CA VAL A 767 12.65 -26.29 22.87
C VAL A 767 13.81 -25.76 22.01
N TYR A 768 13.50 -24.94 21.01
CA TYR A 768 14.53 -24.18 20.30
C TYR A 768 14.95 -22.94 21.10
N LEU A 769 16.24 -22.62 21.07
CA LEU A 769 16.78 -21.40 21.64
C LEU A 769 16.47 -20.22 20.70
N GLY A 770 15.58 -19.33 21.14
CA GLY A 770 15.16 -18.17 20.36
C GLY A 770 14.54 -18.57 19.00
N THR A 771 14.86 -17.82 17.95
CA THR A 771 14.43 -18.11 16.57
C THR A 771 15.35 -19.10 15.83
N GLY A 772 16.37 -19.65 16.51
CA GLY A 772 17.35 -20.54 15.91
C GLY A 772 16.90 -22.01 15.79
N THR A 773 17.79 -22.84 15.26
CA THR A 773 17.64 -24.31 15.16
C THR A 773 18.43 -25.07 16.24
N THR A 774 18.99 -24.36 17.23
CA THR A 774 19.69 -25.00 18.36
C THR A 774 18.66 -25.42 19.40
N ALA A 775 18.57 -26.72 19.65
CA ALA A 775 17.67 -27.26 20.66
C ALA A 775 18.32 -27.29 22.05
N VAL A 776 17.57 -26.87 23.07
CA VAL A 776 17.96 -26.84 24.48
C VAL A 776 16.87 -27.48 25.33
N ASP A 777 17.18 -27.78 26.59
CA ASP A 777 16.14 -28.16 27.54
C ASP A 777 15.19 -26.97 27.76
N LYS A 778 13.89 -27.26 27.88
CA LYS A 778 12.91 -26.27 28.33
C LYS A 778 13.25 -25.82 29.75
N SER A 779 12.85 -24.61 30.13
CA SER A 779 13.02 -24.14 31.51
C SER A 779 12.37 -25.11 32.51
N CYS A 780 13.00 -25.25 33.68
CA CYS A 780 12.58 -26.17 34.74
C CYS A 780 12.55 -25.39 36.06
N TYR A 781 11.39 -25.37 36.72
CA TYR A 781 11.16 -24.63 37.95
C TYR A 781 10.69 -25.58 39.05
N THR A 782 11.12 -25.33 40.28
CA THR A 782 10.77 -26.11 41.48
C THR A 782 10.29 -25.16 42.58
N ASP A 783 9.88 -25.70 43.73
CA ASP A 783 9.80 -24.86 44.93
C ASP A 783 11.21 -24.33 45.27
N SER A 784 11.27 -23.07 45.76
CA SER A 784 12.53 -22.39 46.07
C SER A 784 13.38 -23.09 47.14
N ASP A 785 12.74 -23.84 48.05
CA ASP A 785 13.37 -24.66 49.09
C ASP A 785 13.66 -26.10 48.64
N LYS A 786 13.31 -26.48 47.40
CA LYS A 786 13.43 -27.85 46.86
C LYS A 786 14.15 -27.89 45.50
N THR A 787 15.12 -27.02 45.29
CA THR A 787 15.91 -26.92 44.05
C THR A 787 16.61 -28.22 43.64
N GLY A 788 16.85 -29.14 44.59
CA GLY A 788 17.39 -30.48 44.33
C GLY A 788 16.50 -31.37 43.46
N TYR A 789 15.21 -31.06 43.29
CA TYR A 789 14.29 -31.79 42.42
C TYR A 789 14.22 -31.27 40.98
N ALA A 790 15.01 -30.25 40.63
CA ALA A 790 15.14 -29.83 39.24
C ALA A 790 15.58 -31.01 38.38
N PHE A 791 15.14 -31.05 37.12
CA PHE A 791 15.45 -32.17 36.23
C PHE A 791 16.95 -32.41 36.15
N ASN A 792 17.38 -33.61 36.53
CA ASN A 792 18.78 -33.98 36.58
C ASN A 792 19.08 -35.11 35.59
N LYS A 793 20.18 -34.94 34.85
CA LYS A 793 20.67 -35.91 33.85
C LYS A 793 21.73 -36.85 34.40
N THR A 794 22.05 -36.71 35.68
CA THR A 794 23.10 -37.43 36.40
C THR A 794 22.57 -37.87 37.76
N GLY A 795 23.30 -38.76 38.45
CA GLY A 795 22.97 -39.14 39.83
C GLY A 795 21.98 -40.28 40.00
N LEU A 796 21.33 -40.77 38.92
CA LEU A 796 20.54 -42.00 38.93
C LEU A 796 21.15 -43.01 37.96
N THR A 797 21.69 -44.11 38.46
CA THR A 797 22.23 -45.21 37.66
C THR A 797 21.88 -46.53 38.36
N THR A 798 20.77 -47.13 37.96
CA THR A 798 20.23 -48.31 38.65
C THR A 798 19.39 -49.17 37.72
N ASN A 799 19.22 -50.44 38.10
CA ASN A 799 18.27 -51.38 37.49
C ASN A 799 17.03 -51.62 38.36
N ALA A 800 16.97 -51.04 39.56
CA ALA A 800 15.86 -51.23 40.48
C ALA A 800 14.69 -50.30 40.15
N ILE A 801 13.50 -50.88 39.92
CA ILE A 801 12.28 -50.12 39.61
C ILE A 801 11.89 -49.15 40.73
N SER A 802 12.12 -49.53 41.99
CA SER A 802 11.86 -48.72 43.17
C SER A 802 12.60 -47.37 43.13
N GLU A 803 13.85 -47.36 42.67
CA GLU A 803 14.66 -46.15 42.54
C GLU A 803 14.15 -45.23 41.42
N TYR A 804 13.53 -45.79 40.37
CA TYR A 804 12.89 -44.99 39.32
C TYR A 804 11.71 -44.19 39.85
N ILE A 805 10.94 -44.84 40.73
CA ILE A 805 9.75 -44.29 41.38
C ILE A 805 10.15 -43.19 42.36
N GLY A 806 11.21 -43.43 43.14
CA GLY A 806 11.72 -42.47 44.13
C GLY A 806 12.45 -41.26 43.53
N ASN A 807 12.86 -41.33 42.25
CA ASN A 807 13.62 -40.27 41.58
C ASN A 807 12.97 -39.83 40.26
N PRO A 808 11.74 -39.29 40.28
CA PRO A 808 11.00 -38.90 39.07
C PRO A 808 11.64 -37.73 38.32
N HIS A 809 12.48 -36.92 38.99
CA HIS A 809 13.21 -35.81 38.41
C HIS A 809 14.53 -36.21 37.74
N CYS A 810 14.99 -37.45 37.94
CA CYS A 810 16.26 -37.91 37.41
C CYS A 810 16.08 -38.79 36.17
N PHE A 811 16.84 -38.48 35.13
CA PHE A 811 17.05 -39.39 34.01
C PHE A 811 17.94 -40.55 34.47
N ASN A 812 17.49 -41.80 34.30
CA ASN A 812 18.33 -42.94 34.64
C ASN A 812 19.38 -43.15 33.56
N THR A 813 20.65 -43.05 33.91
CA THR A 813 21.77 -43.21 32.98
C THR A 813 22.28 -44.64 32.86
N SER A 814 21.69 -45.59 33.60
CA SER A 814 21.99 -47.01 33.44
C SER A 814 21.64 -47.49 32.04
N THR A 815 22.62 -48.05 31.32
CA THR A 815 22.40 -48.57 29.95
C THR A 815 21.52 -49.81 29.90
N THR A 816 21.27 -50.44 31.06
CA THR A 816 20.46 -51.66 31.17
C THR A 816 19.01 -51.36 31.56
N MET A 817 18.75 -50.23 32.26
CA MET A 817 17.50 -50.04 33.00
C MET A 817 17.21 -51.30 33.83
N ASP A 818 15.97 -51.80 33.87
CA ASP A 818 15.62 -53.03 34.56
C ASP A 818 16.20 -54.30 33.90
N GLU A 819 16.41 -54.24 32.57
CA GLU A 819 16.85 -55.33 31.69
C GLU A 819 16.16 -56.69 31.92
N LEU A 820 14.90 -56.71 32.37
CA LEU A 820 14.28 -57.95 32.84
C LEU A 820 12.83 -58.12 32.39
N TYR A 821 11.98 -57.12 32.61
CA TYR A 821 10.54 -57.30 32.54
C TYR A 821 9.96 -56.87 31.18
N TYR A 822 9.01 -57.66 30.67
CA TYR A 822 8.30 -57.35 29.41
C TYR A 822 6.98 -56.63 29.61
N ASN A 823 6.49 -56.59 30.85
CA ASN A 823 5.11 -56.24 31.18
C ASN A 823 4.97 -54.90 31.90
N LEU A 824 5.98 -54.03 31.88
CA LEU A 824 5.98 -52.81 32.70
C LEU A 824 4.83 -51.85 32.35
N TRP A 825 4.37 -51.79 31.09
CA TRP A 825 3.21 -50.97 30.68
C TRP A 825 1.96 -51.79 30.29
N SER A 826 2.08 -53.11 30.10
CA SER A 826 0.95 -54.02 29.90
C SER A 826 1.12 -55.26 30.78
N ALA A 827 0.29 -55.39 31.82
CA ALA A 827 0.52 -56.28 32.96
C ALA A 827 0.71 -57.75 32.58
N ASP A 828 -0.03 -58.22 31.57
CA ASP A 828 -0.04 -59.62 31.18
C ASP A 828 0.75 -59.91 29.91
N ASN A 829 1.60 -58.97 29.46
CA ASN A 829 2.44 -59.20 28.30
C ASN A 829 3.60 -60.17 28.61
N THR A 830 3.64 -61.27 27.88
CA THR A 830 4.77 -62.22 27.86
C THR A 830 5.54 -62.21 26.54
N GLN A 831 5.12 -61.38 25.60
CA GLN A 831 5.58 -61.39 24.22
C GLN A 831 6.63 -60.31 23.97
N THR A 832 7.46 -60.55 22.97
CA THR A 832 8.47 -59.60 22.46
C THR A 832 8.22 -59.19 21.01
N VAL A 833 7.20 -59.76 20.38
CA VAL A 833 6.74 -59.42 19.03
C VAL A 833 5.49 -58.55 19.13
N ALA A 834 5.36 -57.58 18.22
CA ALA A 834 4.14 -56.80 18.12
C ALA A 834 2.97 -57.74 17.81
N ASN A 835 1.91 -57.65 18.60
CA ASN A 835 0.72 -58.49 18.51
C ASN A 835 -0.53 -57.63 18.74
N TYR A 836 -1.70 -58.28 18.74
CA TYR A 836 -3.00 -57.65 18.91
C TYR A 836 -3.63 -57.99 20.27
N ASP A 837 -2.85 -58.55 21.21
CA ASP A 837 -3.36 -58.95 22.51
C ASP A 837 -3.82 -57.72 23.28
N PRO A 838 -5.00 -57.74 23.95
CA PRO A 838 -5.50 -56.60 24.70
C PRO A 838 -4.46 -56.03 25.68
N ILE A 839 -4.32 -54.70 25.71
CA ILE A 839 -3.42 -54.03 26.64
C ILE A 839 -4.06 -53.99 28.03
N VAL A 840 -3.38 -54.58 29.03
CA VAL A 840 -3.78 -54.45 30.44
C VAL A 840 -2.96 -53.33 31.07
N LYS A 841 -3.48 -52.09 31.05
CA LYS A 841 -2.78 -50.90 31.54
C LYS A 841 -2.31 -51.06 32.99
N THR A 842 -1.01 -50.91 33.21
CA THR A 842 -0.38 -51.08 34.54
C THR A 842 -0.40 -49.80 35.38
N VAL A 843 0.05 -49.91 36.62
CA VAL A 843 0.37 -48.77 37.48
C VAL A 843 1.58 -47.94 37.00
N TYR A 844 2.38 -48.42 36.03
CA TYR A 844 3.50 -47.64 35.48
C TYR A 844 3.20 -47.00 34.12
N ASP A 845 2.04 -47.27 33.50
CA ASP A 845 1.64 -46.62 32.27
C ASP A 845 1.47 -45.10 32.50
N PRO A 846 2.17 -44.23 31.76
CA PRO A 846 2.13 -42.78 31.96
C PRO A 846 0.85 -42.10 31.45
N SER A 847 0.01 -42.79 30.69
CA SER A 847 -1.12 -42.22 29.97
C SER A 847 -2.27 -41.83 30.92
N PRO A 848 -3.11 -40.84 30.53
CA PRO A 848 -4.24 -40.39 31.35
C PRO A 848 -5.34 -41.45 31.48
N VAL A 849 -6.32 -41.18 32.35
CA VAL A 849 -7.48 -42.04 32.58
C VAL A 849 -8.19 -42.37 31.26
N GLY A 850 -8.40 -43.66 30.98
CA GLY A 850 -9.07 -44.14 29.77
C GLY A 850 -8.15 -44.28 28.55
N TYR A 851 -6.86 -44.03 28.70
CA TYR A 851 -5.86 -44.15 27.65
C TYR A 851 -4.67 -44.99 28.09
N CYS A 852 -3.95 -45.61 27.16
CA CYS A 852 -2.74 -46.38 27.42
C CYS A 852 -1.67 -46.12 26.34
N VAL A 853 -0.43 -46.57 26.61
CA VAL A 853 0.66 -46.57 25.64
C VAL A 853 0.27 -47.47 24.45
N PRO A 854 0.45 -47.03 23.19
CA PRO A 854 -0.04 -47.76 22.03
C PRO A 854 0.67 -49.09 21.80
N GLN A 855 -0.03 -50.04 21.18
CA GLN A 855 0.61 -51.19 20.54
C GLN A 855 1.45 -50.73 19.34
N GLY A 856 2.53 -51.45 19.04
CA GLY A 856 3.33 -51.16 17.84
C GLY A 856 2.56 -51.37 16.54
N THR A 857 1.54 -52.23 16.56
CA THR A 857 0.64 -52.54 15.44
C THR A 857 -0.23 -51.34 15.02
N VAL A 858 -0.44 -50.35 15.90
CA VAL A 858 -1.18 -49.12 15.57
C VAL A 858 -0.53 -48.38 14.39
N PHE A 859 0.80 -48.39 14.34
CA PHE A 859 1.56 -47.60 13.38
C PHE A 859 1.70 -48.25 12.01
N THR A 860 1.30 -49.51 11.83
CA THR A 860 1.45 -50.21 10.54
C THR A 860 0.67 -49.51 9.41
N GLY A 861 -0.43 -48.83 9.74
CA GLY A 861 -1.22 -48.04 8.79
C GLY A 861 -0.53 -46.78 8.23
N PHE A 862 0.64 -46.39 8.75
CA PHE A 862 1.41 -45.25 8.24
C PHE A 862 2.21 -45.57 6.98
N SER A 863 2.18 -46.83 6.52
CA SER A 863 2.74 -47.26 5.25
C SER A 863 1.73 -48.10 4.48
N TYR A 864 1.91 -48.22 3.16
CA TYR A 864 1.04 -49.01 2.30
C TYR A 864 0.97 -50.48 2.71
N ASN A 865 2.11 -51.10 3.01
CA ASN A 865 2.23 -52.55 3.24
C ASN A 865 2.51 -52.91 4.72
N GLY A 866 2.39 -51.96 5.64
CA GLY A 866 2.70 -52.18 7.05
C GLY A 866 4.19 -52.32 7.39
N ALA A 867 5.10 -52.05 6.45
CA ALA A 867 6.54 -52.20 6.64
C ALA A 867 7.26 -50.85 6.77
N SER A 868 8.44 -50.89 7.40
CA SER A 868 9.36 -49.75 7.45
C SER A 868 9.85 -49.38 6.05
N ILE A 869 9.96 -48.07 5.78
CA ILE A 869 10.46 -47.50 4.53
C ILE A 869 11.78 -46.81 4.84
N SER A 870 12.88 -47.30 4.26
CA SER A 870 14.25 -46.87 4.59
C SER A 870 14.77 -45.68 3.78
N SER A 871 14.16 -45.39 2.62
CA SER A 871 14.47 -44.24 1.77
C SER A 871 13.39 -44.07 0.69
N GLY A 872 13.03 -42.84 0.35
CA GLY A 872 11.96 -42.59 -0.63
C GLY A 872 10.58 -42.99 -0.11
N GLY A 873 9.52 -42.86 -0.91
CA GLY A 873 8.16 -43.29 -0.52
C GLY A 873 7.13 -42.16 -0.39
N TYR A 874 7.53 -40.90 -0.51
CA TYR A 874 6.59 -39.78 -0.67
C TYR A 874 5.73 -39.98 -1.92
N GLY A 875 4.43 -39.71 -1.82
CA GLY A 875 3.47 -39.92 -2.91
C GLY A 875 3.22 -41.40 -3.30
N THR A 876 3.85 -42.37 -2.65
CA THR A 876 3.70 -43.81 -2.96
C THR A 876 3.44 -44.68 -1.73
N GLN A 877 4.47 -44.94 -0.92
CA GLN A 877 4.46 -45.95 0.14
C GLN A 877 4.20 -45.37 1.52
N ILE A 878 4.49 -44.08 1.76
CA ILE A 878 4.23 -43.39 3.02
C ILE A 878 2.79 -42.89 3.01
N ASN A 879 1.98 -43.25 4.00
CA ASN A 879 0.56 -42.89 4.05
C ASN A 879 0.35 -41.42 4.46
N SER A 880 0.79 -40.48 3.64
CA SER A 880 0.89 -39.06 3.94
C SER A 880 0.49 -38.21 2.73
N PRO A 881 -0.10 -37.01 2.93
CA PRO A 881 -0.32 -36.07 1.83
C PRO A 881 0.99 -35.53 1.21
N TYR A 882 2.13 -35.67 1.89
CA TYR A 882 3.39 -35.09 1.46
C TYR A 882 3.95 -35.77 0.20
N GLN A 883 4.42 -34.95 -0.72
CA GLN A 883 5.05 -35.32 -1.98
C GLN A 883 6.59 -35.19 -1.91
N SER A 884 7.14 -34.54 -0.88
CA SER A 884 8.58 -34.39 -0.71
C SER A 884 9.05 -34.26 0.74
N ALA A 885 10.35 -34.50 0.97
CA ALA A 885 11.04 -34.24 2.24
C ALA A 885 11.01 -32.76 2.65
N GLY A 886 10.81 -31.84 1.69
CA GLY A 886 10.67 -30.41 1.95
C GLY A 886 9.44 -30.09 2.80
N GLU A 887 8.32 -30.77 2.55
CA GLU A 887 7.07 -30.59 3.30
C GLU A 887 7.20 -31.10 4.74
N PHE A 888 7.88 -32.23 4.95
CA PHE A 888 8.23 -32.70 6.30
C PHE A 888 9.08 -31.66 7.03
N THR A 889 10.09 -31.11 6.35
CA THR A 889 11.04 -30.15 6.95
C THR A 889 10.34 -28.83 7.31
N ALA A 890 9.39 -28.39 6.49
CA ALA A 890 8.64 -27.16 6.69
C ALA A 890 7.80 -27.18 7.97
N VAL A 891 7.20 -28.32 8.30
CA VAL A 891 6.36 -28.47 9.51
C VAL A 891 7.03 -29.26 10.64
N ARG A 892 8.23 -29.79 10.40
CA ARG A 892 9.03 -30.61 11.34
C ARG A 892 8.26 -31.81 11.88
N GLY A 893 7.76 -32.65 10.98
CA GLY A 893 7.00 -33.85 11.34
C GLY A 893 6.25 -34.45 10.15
N PHE A 894 5.51 -35.54 10.38
CA PHE A 894 4.66 -36.16 9.38
C PHE A 894 3.18 -35.92 9.69
N ARG A 895 2.39 -35.64 8.65
CA ARG A 895 0.94 -35.88 8.66
C ARG A 895 0.68 -37.23 8.04
N PHE A 896 -0.03 -38.12 8.74
CA PHE A 896 -0.46 -39.40 8.18
C PHE A 896 -1.96 -39.37 7.93
N TYR A 897 -2.43 -39.99 6.84
CA TYR A 897 -3.85 -40.25 6.66
C TYR A 897 -4.31 -41.24 7.73
N CYS A 898 -5.50 -40.97 8.26
CA CYS A 898 -6.13 -41.80 9.29
C CYS A 898 -6.60 -43.16 8.72
N ASN A 899 -7.11 -43.16 7.49
CA ASN A 899 -7.47 -44.38 6.79
C ASN A 899 -6.23 -45.00 6.14
N ARG A 900 -6.18 -46.33 6.09
CA ARG A 900 -5.11 -47.05 5.39
C ARG A 900 -5.20 -46.84 3.88
N MET A 901 -4.07 -47.01 3.19
CA MET A 901 -4.07 -47.02 1.72
C MET A 901 -4.79 -48.24 1.15
N ASN A 902 -5.47 -48.05 0.02
CA ASN A 902 -6.16 -49.12 -0.71
C ASN A 902 -5.27 -49.79 -1.78
N GLY A 903 -4.11 -49.20 -2.04
CA GLY A 903 -3.11 -49.58 -3.03
C GLY A 903 -1.88 -48.68 -2.87
N GLU A 904 -0.72 -49.07 -3.40
CA GLU A 904 0.45 -48.18 -3.39
C GLU A 904 0.13 -46.89 -4.16
N GLY A 905 0.35 -45.72 -3.54
CA GLY A 905 -0.05 -44.43 -4.10
C GLY A 905 -1.55 -44.15 -4.13
N VAL A 906 -2.40 -45.06 -3.59
CA VAL A 906 -3.87 -44.91 -3.55
C VAL A 906 -4.29 -44.56 -2.13
N PHE A 907 -4.26 -43.26 -1.83
CA PHE A 907 -4.59 -42.67 -0.53
C PHE A 907 -6.11 -42.55 -0.31
N ASP A 908 -6.53 -42.61 0.96
CA ASP A 908 -7.91 -42.33 1.37
C ASP A 908 -7.95 -41.11 2.31
N PRO A 909 -8.31 -39.91 1.80
CA PRO A 909 -8.35 -38.70 2.60
C PRO A 909 -9.60 -38.58 3.48
N ASN A 910 -10.61 -39.45 3.33
CA ASN A 910 -11.93 -39.26 3.96
C ASN A 910 -11.89 -39.33 5.49
N GLY A 911 -10.98 -40.12 6.07
CA GLY A 911 -10.75 -40.19 7.51
C GLY A 911 -9.97 -38.99 8.10
N GLY A 912 -9.52 -38.06 7.25
CA GLY A 912 -8.66 -36.95 7.66
C GLY A 912 -7.20 -37.38 7.91
N THR A 913 -6.46 -36.56 8.64
CA THR A 913 -5.05 -36.80 8.98
C THR A 913 -4.76 -36.61 10.46
N VAL A 914 -3.70 -37.24 10.93
CA VAL A 914 -3.11 -37.06 12.26
C VAL A 914 -1.67 -36.58 12.13
N PHE A 915 -1.28 -35.59 12.93
CA PHE A 915 0.07 -35.03 12.91
C PHE A 915 0.96 -35.64 13.99
N PHE A 916 2.12 -36.14 13.56
CA PHE A 916 3.19 -36.66 14.40
C PHE A 916 4.39 -35.71 14.33
N PRO A 917 4.61 -34.86 15.35
CA PRO A 917 5.73 -33.93 15.37
C PRO A 917 7.06 -34.67 15.52
N ALA A 918 8.11 -34.14 14.91
CA ALA A 918 9.48 -34.62 15.04
C ALA A 918 10.13 -34.06 16.32
N THR A 919 9.61 -34.38 17.50
CA THR A 919 10.11 -33.80 18.77
C THR A 919 11.41 -34.41 19.28
N GLY A 920 12.10 -35.22 18.49
CA GLY A 920 13.35 -35.87 18.88
C GLY A 920 13.14 -36.86 20.03
N TYR A 921 14.21 -37.06 20.80
CA TYR A 921 14.26 -37.96 21.94
C TYR A 921 15.43 -37.56 22.86
N ARG A 922 15.47 -38.12 24.08
CA ARG A 922 16.64 -38.01 24.96
C ARG A 922 17.49 -39.27 24.87
N SER A 923 18.75 -39.08 24.53
CA SER A 923 19.76 -40.14 24.37
C SER A 923 20.57 -40.36 25.66
N THR A 924 21.71 -41.04 25.58
CA THR A 924 22.61 -41.33 26.70
C THR A 924 22.93 -40.08 27.52
N GLY A 925 22.85 -40.18 28.85
CA GLY A 925 23.05 -39.03 29.74
C GLY A 925 21.94 -37.98 29.66
N GLY A 926 20.73 -38.36 29.24
CA GLY A 926 19.57 -37.46 29.18
C GLY A 926 19.68 -36.32 28.16
N ARG A 927 20.63 -36.40 27.22
CA ARG A 927 20.87 -35.37 26.20
C ARG A 927 19.74 -35.34 25.18
N LEU A 928 19.16 -34.16 24.98
CA LEU A 928 18.19 -33.91 23.90
C LEU A 928 18.88 -34.06 22.53
N SER A 929 18.27 -34.86 21.66
CA SER A 929 18.80 -35.19 20.33
C SER A 929 17.71 -35.09 19.27
N SER A 930 18.09 -34.67 18.06
CA SER A 930 17.23 -34.69 16.86
C SER A 930 15.89 -33.93 17.00
N TYR A 931 15.83 -32.91 17.84
CA TYR A 931 14.64 -32.09 18.04
C TYR A 931 14.32 -31.31 16.75
N GLY A 932 13.11 -31.48 16.23
CA GLY A 932 12.63 -30.98 14.95
C GLY A 932 13.11 -31.73 13.70
N THR A 933 13.89 -32.81 13.86
CA THR A 933 14.39 -33.63 12.73
C THR A 933 13.84 -35.04 12.75
N ASP A 934 13.72 -35.65 13.93
CA ASP A 934 13.29 -37.04 14.09
C ASP A 934 12.07 -37.11 15.01
N GLY A 935 11.11 -38.00 14.73
CA GLY A 935 10.03 -38.32 15.65
C GLY A 935 10.20 -39.74 16.19
N GLY A 936 10.31 -39.88 17.50
CA GLY A 936 10.41 -41.18 18.17
C GLY A 936 9.29 -41.40 19.17
N TYR A 937 8.55 -42.50 19.03
CA TYR A 937 7.37 -42.79 19.85
C TYR A 937 7.38 -44.21 20.39
N TRP A 938 7.24 -44.35 21.71
CA TRP A 938 7.21 -45.66 22.33
C TRP A 938 5.94 -46.45 22.03
N SER A 939 6.09 -47.77 22.05
CA SER A 939 5.01 -48.74 22.10
C SER A 939 5.13 -49.66 23.32
N VAL A 940 4.01 -50.26 23.70
CA VAL A 940 3.84 -50.99 24.96
C VAL A 940 4.58 -52.32 25.02
N ILE A 941 4.78 -53.02 23.90
CA ILE A 941 5.47 -54.32 23.86
C ILE A 941 6.95 -54.11 23.50
N PRO A 942 7.91 -54.55 24.33
CA PRO A 942 9.33 -54.37 24.05
C PRO A 942 9.82 -55.36 22.98
N VAL A 943 11.04 -55.18 22.50
CA VAL A 943 11.69 -56.08 21.55
C VAL A 943 12.39 -57.24 22.27
N ASN A 944 12.93 -56.97 23.45
CA ASN A 944 13.50 -57.95 24.38
C ASN A 944 13.67 -57.26 25.75
N ALA A 945 14.41 -57.90 26.66
CA ALA A 945 14.62 -57.38 28.02
C ALA A 945 15.38 -56.05 28.04
N ARG A 946 16.24 -55.79 27.05
CA ARG A 946 17.08 -54.58 26.96
C ARG A 946 16.48 -53.48 26.10
N LEU A 947 15.78 -53.84 25.02
CA LEU A 947 15.33 -52.92 23.97
C LEU A 947 13.81 -52.71 24.03
N GLY A 948 13.40 -51.45 24.09
CA GLY A 948 12.03 -51.04 23.83
C GLY A 948 11.73 -51.01 22.33
N ARG A 949 10.43 -51.01 21.98
CA ARG A 949 9.97 -50.85 20.60
C ARG A 949 9.37 -49.47 20.41
N SER A 950 9.80 -48.78 19.36
CA SER A 950 9.28 -47.46 18.98
C SER A 950 8.96 -47.41 17.48
N ILE A 951 8.13 -46.45 17.07
CA ILE A 951 8.23 -45.91 15.71
C ILE A 951 9.27 -44.79 15.73
N LEU A 952 10.13 -44.76 14.71
CA LEU A 952 11.09 -43.68 14.47
C LEU A 952 10.94 -43.20 13.03
N PHE A 953 10.86 -41.89 12.80
CA PHE A 953 10.86 -41.33 11.46
C PHE A 953 11.72 -40.07 11.37
N ASN A 954 12.14 -39.73 10.17
CA ASN A 954 12.72 -38.44 9.82
C ASN A 954 12.33 -38.11 8.36
N LYS A 955 12.86 -37.03 7.80
CA LYS A 955 12.53 -36.59 6.43
C LYS A 955 12.84 -37.61 5.32
N ASP A 956 13.65 -38.62 5.58
CA ASP A 956 14.12 -39.58 4.57
C ASP A 956 13.50 -40.97 4.74
N ARG A 957 12.98 -41.31 5.93
CA ARG A 957 12.53 -42.67 6.26
C ARG A 957 11.49 -42.73 7.38
N ILE A 958 10.72 -43.82 7.40
CA ILE A 958 9.80 -44.19 8.48
C ILE A 958 10.05 -45.64 8.91
N LEU A 959 10.46 -45.83 10.15
CA LEU A 959 10.73 -47.12 10.77
C LEU A 959 9.60 -47.47 11.74
N LEU A 960 8.65 -48.29 11.29
CA LEU A 960 7.44 -48.63 12.05
C LEU A 960 7.72 -49.57 13.25
N ALA A 961 8.85 -50.28 13.19
CA ALA A 961 9.34 -51.13 14.28
C ALA A 961 10.84 -50.88 14.46
N ASN A 962 11.17 -49.85 15.23
CA ASN A 962 12.53 -49.47 15.56
C ASN A 962 12.90 -49.92 16.98
N ASN A 963 14.10 -50.47 17.11
CA ASN A 963 14.61 -50.99 18.36
C ASN A 963 15.43 -49.90 19.04
N GLN A 964 15.10 -49.54 20.28
CA GLN A 964 15.79 -48.49 21.03
C GLN A 964 16.12 -49.00 22.43
N ASP A 965 17.29 -48.64 22.96
CA ASP A 965 17.63 -48.99 24.33
C ASP A 965 16.62 -48.34 25.30
N ARG A 966 16.16 -49.08 26.32
CA ARG A 966 15.13 -48.61 27.25
C ARG A 966 15.53 -47.36 28.05
N TYR A 967 16.83 -47.08 28.16
CA TYR A 967 17.34 -45.88 28.83
C TYR A 967 17.16 -44.61 28.02
N THR A 968 16.94 -44.68 26.70
CA THR A 968 16.54 -43.48 25.94
C THR A 968 15.12 -43.07 26.34
N ALA A 969 14.78 -41.80 26.19
CA ALA A 969 13.42 -41.33 26.44
C ALA A 969 12.79 -40.80 25.15
N HIS A 970 11.60 -41.32 24.83
CA HIS A 970 10.85 -40.99 23.63
C HIS A 970 9.47 -40.45 23.98
N SER A 971 8.81 -39.85 23.00
CA SER A 971 7.44 -39.35 23.13
C SER A 971 6.46 -40.51 23.27
N ILE A 972 5.28 -40.23 23.81
CA ILE A 972 4.16 -41.18 23.84
C ILE A 972 2.98 -40.54 23.14
N ARG A 973 2.32 -41.34 22.30
CA ARG A 973 1.08 -40.99 21.61
C ARG A 973 -0.02 -41.92 22.09
N PRO A 974 -0.74 -41.57 23.17
CA PRO A 974 -1.68 -42.50 23.80
C PRO A 974 -2.83 -42.89 22.87
N ILE A 975 -3.34 -44.10 23.05
CA ILE A 975 -4.59 -44.58 22.44
C ILE A 975 -5.66 -44.76 23.52
N LEU A 976 -6.93 -44.67 23.11
CA LEU A 976 -8.06 -45.03 23.97
C LEU A 976 -7.95 -46.51 24.37
N GLU A 977 -8.18 -46.82 25.64
CA GLU A 977 -8.31 -48.21 26.12
C GLU A 977 -9.47 -48.91 25.38
N GLN A 978 -9.21 -50.11 24.86
CA GLN A 978 -10.19 -50.94 24.15
C GLN A 978 -10.94 -51.90 25.09
#